data_AF-A0A536ZM17-F1
#
_entry.id   AF-A0A536ZM17-F1
#
_cell.length_a   1.000
_cell.length_b   1.000
_cell.length_c   1.000
_cell.angle_alpha   90.00
_cell.angle_beta   90.00
_cell.angle_gamma   90.00
#
_symmetry.space_group_name_H-M   'P 1'
#
loop_
_entity.id
_entity.type
_entity.pdbx_description
1 polymer ?
#
loop_
_entity_poly.entity_id
_entity_poly.type
_entity_poly.pdbx_seq_one_letter_code
_entity_poly.pdbx_strand_id
1 'polypeptide(L)'
;ACTADPGNAAPVIGFTDVCEVDFRVAMHLSRVHEDPRVTRPYSEAQWAAIDALGERVDRDLVAHDVRLTQGGEPTFVSVDDMEGAEWNIAALGPAKLVLAEALLKRLKAHFAPGALLHHGQGKWYPGEPLPRWAIGIHWRGDGEPLWQDESLFADTQTRGDSKLESARELASRLAQRLGLPEKAIITAYEDVPTLLKEEAALPVNADPLKANLADPDERARLARLLLAGLDQPCGYVLPLKAGGERRDDGGPLVWESSPWPLRRERLYAVPGDSPLGLRLPLASLPDVLPSEGEHDPPIDAFAPRGALPRRDELRGARTGRVHGSKPREVVKTALTVQVRNGHVHVFMPPITRLEDYTALLVAIEESARAADTPIVVEGYTPPRDPRLKVLNVTPDPGVIEVNIHPASSWRELMVTTETLYAEARKTRLGTEKFMLDGRHTGTGGGNHVTLGGATPADSPLLRRPDLLQSLITYWQNHPSLSYLFSSLFIGPTSQAPRVDEARDDRLYELEIAFQQLERKHRAGEDTAQPWLIDRLLRNLLTDLTGNTHRAEFSIDKLYSPEGPTGRLGLLEFRAFEMPPHARMSAVQMLLLRALVARFWQVPYRGKLVRWGTALHDRWLLPYFVAADIRDVVTDLNAFGYAFDATWFDPFVEFRFPRFGTVTYDGVSIELRQAIEPWHVLGEEISAGGTARYVDSSVERLQVKVSGVTPGRHAVTCNQRALPLTQTGVPGEFVAGVRFRAWNPPSALHPTIGPQAPLTFDLIDTWAGRALGGCTYHVSHPGGRNYDTFPVNANEAEARRVARFWTHGHTPGPMLVPVEPTNPASPTTLDLRWQPIASGVVQPVKAESTTIPTED
;
A
#
# COMPACT_ATOMS: atom_id res chain seq x y z
N ALA A 1 17.78 39.66 -18.87
CA ALA A 1 18.52 39.71 -17.60
C ALA A 1 18.42 41.12 -17.05
N CYS A 2 17.95 41.30 -15.81
CA CYS A 2 17.92 42.60 -15.14
C CYS A 2 18.95 42.57 -14.02
N THR A 3 20.19 42.95 -14.34
CA THR A 3 21.25 43.09 -13.34
C THR A 3 21.45 44.59 -13.14
N ALA A 4 21.24 45.10 -11.92
CA ALA A 4 21.56 46.48 -11.59
C ALA A 4 23.08 46.67 -11.67
N ASP A 5 23.53 47.72 -12.38
CA ASP A 5 24.93 48.12 -12.46
C ASP A 5 25.21 49.17 -11.38
N PRO A 6 25.94 48.82 -10.29
CA PRO A 6 26.24 49.74 -9.20
C PRO A 6 27.00 50.98 -9.66
N GLY A 7 27.69 50.94 -10.80
CA GLY A 7 28.45 52.06 -11.35
C GLY A 7 27.59 53.25 -11.80
N ASN A 8 26.27 53.04 -12.01
CA ASN A 8 25.34 54.09 -12.44
C ASN A 8 24.61 54.79 -11.28
N ALA A 9 24.89 54.43 -10.02
CA ALA A 9 24.30 55.08 -8.86
C ALA A 9 25.17 56.27 -8.42
N ALA A 10 24.68 57.51 -8.64
CA ALA A 10 25.30 58.71 -8.07
C ALA A 10 24.80 58.90 -6.62
N PRO A 11 25.68 59.03 -5.60
CA PRO A 11 25.24 59.33 -4.25
C PRO A 11 24.68 60.75 -4.17
N VAL A 12 23.51 60.90 -3.55
CA VAL A 12 22.96 62.20 -3.16
C VAL A 12 23.66 62.61 -1.86
N ILE A 13 24.41 63.72 -1.88
CA ILE A 13 25.20 64.18 -0.73
C ILE A 13 24.42 65.28 0.00
N GLY A 14 24.13 65.04 1.28
CA GLY A 14 23.48 65.98 2.21
C GLY A 14 23.56 65.45 3.64
N PHE A 15 23.20 66.28 4.62
CA PHE A 15 23.10 65.86 6.02
C PHE A 15 21.76 65.15 6.26
N THR A 16 21.79 63.97 6.88
CA THR A 16 20.58 63.24 7.29
C THR A 16 20.66 62.88 8.77
N ASP A 17 19.50 62.82 9.42
CA ASP A 17 19.35 62.17 10.72
C ASP A 17 19.25 60.64 10.54
N VAL A 18 19.01 59.87 11.60
CA VAL A 18 18.79 58.40 11.50
C VAL A 18 17.57 58.11 10.62
N CYS A 19 17.79 57.60 9.41
CA CYS A 19 16.74 57.19 8.49
C CYS A 19 16.42 55.69 8.69
N GLU A 20 15.21 55.37 9.14
CA GLU A 20 14.66 54.02 9.03
C GLU A 20 14.24 53.80 7.57
N VAL A 21 14.91 52.88 6.87
CA VAL A 21 14.61 52.56 5.46
C VAL A 21 14.04 51.15 5.39
N ASP A 22 12.82 51.06 4.89
CA ASP A 22 12.11 49.80 4.69
C ASP A 22 12.16 49.43 3.20
N PHE A 23 12.98 48.43 2.84
CA PHE A 23 13.07 47.96 1.45
C PHE A 23 12.06 46.82 1.21
N ARG A 24 11.19 47.00 0.21
CA ARG A 24 10.31 45.93 -0.28
C ARG A 24 10.69 45.56 -1.70
N VAL A 25 11.16 44.34 -1.89
CA VAL A 25 11.42 43.76 -3.22
C VAL A 25 10.27 42.84 -3.57
N ALA A 26 9.56 43.15 -4.66
CA ALA A 26 8.53 42.27 -5.23
C ALA A 26 9.04 41.69 -6.56
N MET A 27 9.16 40.36 -6.63
CA MET A 27 9.36 39.65 -7.89
C MET A 27 8.03 39.05 -8.35
N HIS A 28 7.68 39.24 -9.62
CA HIS A 28 6.58 38.53 -10.27
C HIS A 28 7.15 37.68 -11.41
N LEU A 29 6.97 36.36 -11.29
CA LEU A 29 7.32 35.38 -12.31
C LEU A 29 6.02 34.85 -12.90
N SER A 30 5.80 35.12 -14.18
CA SER A 30 4.68 34.57 -14.95
C SER A 30 5.24 33.50 -15.88
N ARG A 31 4.84 32.23 -15.69
CA ARG A 31 5.21 31.14 -16.61
C ARG A 31 4.20 31.10 -17.76
N VAL A 32 4.69 31.03 -19.00
CA VAL A 32 3.86 31.00 -20.23
C VAL A 32 3.35 29.58 -20.54
N HIS A 33 4.08 28.56 -20.06
CA HIS A 33 3.71 27.15 -20.17
C HIS A 33 4.20 26.43 -18.91
N GLU A 34 3.35 25.60 -18.30
CA GLU A 34 3.67 24.81 -17.12
C GLU A 34 3.37 23.34 -17.43
N ASP A 35 4.43 22.53 -17.58
CA ASP A 35 4.29 21.08 -17.69
C ASP A 35 3.63 20.55 -16.40
N PRO A 36 2.71 19.55 -16.50
CA PRO A 36 2.13 18.89 -15.35
C PRO A 36 3.22 18.41 -14.39
N ARG A 37 3.10 18.75 -13.10
CA ARG A 37 4.09 18.37 -12.09
C ARG A 37 3.41 17.87 -10.82
N VAL A 38 4.00 16.86 -10.22
CA VAL A 38 3.48 16.20 -9.01
C VAL A 38 3.43 17.11 -7.79
N THR A 39 4.29 18.14 -7.71
CA THR A 39 4.33 19.09 -6.59
C THR A 39 3.18 20.11 -6.61
N ARG A 40 2.56 20.31 -7.78
CA ARG A 40 1.37 21.15 -7.96
C ARG A 40 0.57 20.61 -9.14
N PRO A 41 -0.16 19.49 -8.95
CA PRO A 41 -0.74 18.73 -10.06
C PRO A 41 -1.87 19.47 -10.77
N TYR A 42 -2.56 20.37 -10.07
CA TYR A 42 -3.74 21.07 -10.58
C TYR A 42 -3.69 22.57 -10.26
N SER A 43 -4.17 23.37 -11.21
CA SER A 43 -4.52 24.77 -10.96
C SER A 43 -5.71 24.87 -9.99
N GLU A 44 -5.91 26.04 -9.37
CA GLU A 44 -7.06 26.23 -8.46
C GLU A 44 -8.41 26.09 -9.18
N ALA A 45 -8.49 26.47 -10.46
CA ALA A 45 -9.71 26.29 -11.25
C ALA A 45 -10.00 24.81 -11.53
N GLN A 46 -8.98 24.02 -11.91
CA GLN A 46 -9.12 22.57 -12.07
C GLN A 46 -9.53 21.92 -10.74
N TRP A 47 -8.89 22.32 -9.63
CA TRP A 47 -9.20 21.78 -8.32
C TRP A 47 -10.64 22.08 -7.87
N ALA A 48 -11.11 23.32 -8.08
CA ALA A 48 -12.51 23.68 -7.78
C ALA A 48 -13.51 22.85 -8.61
N ALA A 49 -13.19 22.55 -9.88
CA ALA A 49 -14.02 21.70 -10.72
C ALA A 49 -14.03 20.24 -10.26
N ILE A 50 -12.86 19.70 -9.86
CA ILE A 50 -12.72 18.36 -9.27
C ILE A 50 -13.56 18.24 -8.00
N ASP A 51 -13.44 19.20 -7.09
CA ASP A 51 -14.17 19.22 -5.82
C ASP A 51 -15.69 19.32 -6.04
N ALA A 52 -16.14 20.20 -6.95
CA ALA A 52 -17.54 20.33 -7.31
C ALA A 52 -18.12 19.05 -7.94
N LEU A 53 -17.32 18.33 -8.74
CA LEU A 53 -17.71 17.03 -9.29
C LEU A 53 -17.79 15.97 -8.19
N GLY A 54 -16.85 15.96 -7.24
CA GLY A 54 -16.88 15.07 -6.07
C GLY A 54 -18.15 15.22 -5.25
N GLU A 55 -18.53 16.46 -4.93
CA GLU A 55 -19.79 16.78 -4.26
C GLU A 55 -21.01 16.33 -5.08
N ARG A 56 -20.95 16.41 -6.41
CA ARG A 56 -22.04 15.94 -7.28
C ARG A 56 -22.17 14.42 -7.27
N VAL A 57 -21.07 13.69 -7.44
CA VAL A 57 -21.06 12.23 -7.38
C VAL A 57 -21.58 11.76 -6.02
N ASP A 58 -21.21 12.44 -4.94
CA ASP A 58 -21.70 12.13 -3.59
C ASP A 58 -23.22 12.28 -3.47
N ARG A 59 -23.79 13.37 -4.00
CA ARG A 59 -25.24 13.56 -4.05
C ARG A 59 -25.94 12.44 -4.82
N ASP A 60 -25.37 11.98 -5.94
CA ASP A 60 -25.94 10.89 -6.74
C ASP A 60 -25.84 9.55 -6.00
N LEU A 61 -24.72 9.27 -5.31
CA LEU A 61 -24.57 8.07 -4.46
C LEU A 61 -25.61 8.04 -3.34
N VAL A 62 -25.92 9.18 -2.72
CA VAL A 62 -26.97 9.30 -1.70
C VAL A 62 -28.36 9.15 -2.33
N ALA A 63 -28.64 9.84 -3.43
CA ALA A 63 -29.94 9.81 -4.11
C ALA A 63 -30.34 8.40 -4.57
N HIS A 64 -29.37 7.55 -4.89
CA HIS A 64 -29.58 6.18 -5.35
C HIS A 64 -29.35 5.11 -4.27
N ASP A 65 -29.26 5.50 -2.98
CA ASP A 65 -29.09 4.59 -1.84
C ASP A 65 -27.92 3.60 -1.99
N VAL A 66 -26.77 4.07 -2.49
CA VAL A 66 -25.60 3.20 -2.72
C VAL A 66 -24.93 2.81 -1.39
N ARG A 67 -24.99 3.68 -0.37
CA ARG A 67 -24.36 3.50 0.96
C ARG A 67 -22.85 3.22 0.90
N LEU A 68 -22.19 3.78 -0.11
CA LEU A 68 -20.76 3.60 -0.33
C LEU A 68 -19.94 4.24 0.78
N THR A 69 -19.08 3.45 1.40
CA THR A 69 -17.95 3.95 2.18
C THR A 69 -16.64 3.63 1.48
N GLN A 70 -15.66 4.51 1.63
CA GLN A 70 -14.36 4.40 0.97
C GLN A 70 -13.23 4.64 1.97
N GLY A 71 -12.32 3.67 2.09
CA GLY A 71 -11.11 3.76 2.90
C GLY A 71 -9.87 3.49 2.05
N GLY A 72 -8.74 3.30 2.71
CA GLY A 72 -7.49 2.96 2.04
C GLY A 72 -6.35 2.60 2.98
N GLU A 73 -5.25 2.18 2.38
CA GLU A 73 -4.01 1.76 3.05
C GLU A 73 -2.83 2.59 2.49
N PRO A 74 -2.83 3.93 2.62
CA PRO A 74 -1.72 4.78 2.19
C PRO A 74 -0.42 4.43 2.93
N THR A 75 0.69 4.50 2.20
CA THR A 75 2.00 4.15 2.73
C THR A 75 2.96 5.34 2.71
N PHE A 76 3.91 5.34 3.64
CA PHE A 76 4.83 6.44 3.90
C PHE A 76 6.25 5.94 4.15
N VAL A 77 7.24 6.75 3.79
CA VAL A 77 8.67 6.50 4.03
C VAL A 77 9.34 7.69 4.68
N SER A 78 10.48 7.49 5.35
CA SER A 78 11.26 8.60 5.89
C SER A 78 11.75 9.53 4.78
N VAL A 79 11.66 10.84 5.01
CA VAL A 79 12.27 11.84 4.12
C VAL A 79 13.75 12.10 4.46
N ASP A 80 14.18 11.69 5.65
CA ASP A 80 15.54 11.94 6.14
C ASP A 80 16.50 10.78 5.86
N ASP A 81 15.97 9.56 5.77
CA ASP A 81 16.73 8.35 5.47
C ASP A 81 15.97 7.49 4.45
N MET A 82 16.28 7.69 3.17
CA MET A 82 15.72 6.89 2.09
C MET A 82 16.53 5.63 1.79
N GLU A 83 17.76 5.51 2.33
CA GLU A 83 18.68 4.40 2.02
C GLU A 83 18.61 3.29 3.07
N GLY A 84 18.14 3.61 4.27
CA GLY A 84 18.01 2.68 5.39
C GLY A 84 17.24 1.41 5.02
N ALA A 85 17.70 0.27 5.56
CA ALA A 85 17.10 -1.03 5.27
C ALA A 85 15.60 -1.06 5.61
N GLU A 86 15.18 -0.40 6.71
CA GLU A 86 13.77 -0.32 7.13
C GLU A 86 12.87 0.42 6.12
N TRP A 87 13.46 1.22 5.24
CA TRP A 87 12.77 1.97 4.18
C TRP A 87 12.91 1.33 2.80
N ASN A 88 13.60 0.20 2.68
CA ASN A 88 13.78 -0.50 1.40
C ASN A 88 13.34 -1.97 1.44
N ILE A 89 13.81 -2.73 2.44
CA ILE A 89 13.62 -4.19 2.48
C ILE A 89 13.14 -4.71 3.83
N ALA A 90 13.55 -4.09 4.94
CA ALA A 90 13.23 -4.54 6.27
C ALA A 90 11.87 -4.00 6.71
N ALA A 91 11.12 -4.83 7.43
CA ALA A 91 9.84 -4.44 7.99
C ALA A 91 10.01 -3.56 9.23
N LEU A 92 10.96 -3.89 10.09
CA LEU A 92 11.22 -3.18 11.34
C LEU A 92 12.52 -2.39 11.27
N GLY A 93 12.62 -1.38 12.12
CA GLY A 93 13.83 -0.60 12.35
C GLY A 93 13.63 0.42 13.46
N PRO A 94 14.72 1.02 13.95
CA PRO A 94 14.70 1.85 15.14
C PRO A 94 13.93 3.16 14.94
N ALA A 95 13.94 3.74 13.73
CA ALA A 95 13.23 4.99 13.46
C ALA A 95 11.74 4.76 13.15
N LYS A 96 11.40 3.63 12.53
CA LYS A 96 10.03 3.38 12.05
C LYS A 96 8.97 3.45 13.15
N LEU A 97 9.21 2.83 14.31
CA LEU A 97 8.26 2.88 15.44
C LEU A 97 8.11 4.31 15.98
N VAL A 98 9.22 5.05 16.13
CA VAL A 98 9.22 6.42 16.63
C VAL A 98 8.41 7.35 15.71
N LEU A 99 8.64 7.26 14.39
CA LEU A 99 7.89 8.05 13.41
C LEU A 99 6.42 7.64 13.34
N ALA A 100 6.12 6.34 13.46
CA ALA A 100 4.77 5.82 13.49
C ALA A 100 3.99 6.31 14.72
N GLU A 101 4.58 6.25 15.92
CA GLU A 101 3.96 6.76 17.16
C GLU A 101 3.76 8.28 17.11
N ALA A 102 4.73 9.02 16.57
CA ALA A 102 4.59 10.47 16.36
C ALA A 102 3.43 10.79 15.42
N LEU A 103 3.31 10.06 14.30
CA LEU A 103 2.20 10.21 13.36
C LEU A 103 0.87 9.85 14.04
N LEU A 104 0.79 8.70 14.73
CA LEU A 104 -0.39 8.24 15.44
C LEU A 104 -0.94 9.29 16.41
N LYS A 105 -0.08 9.87 17.25
CA LYS A 105 -0.46 10.92 18.22
C LYS A 105 -1.08 12.14 17.51
N ARG A 106 -0.52 12.56 16.37
CA ARG A 106 -1.03 13.70 15.59
C ARG A 106 -2.37 13.38 14.90
N LEU A 107 -2.49 12.18 14.31
CA LEU A 107 -3.74 11.73 13.70
C LEU A 107 -4.85 11.59 14.75
N LYS A 108 -4.55 11.07 15.94
CA LYS A 108 -5.51 11.00 17.06
C LYS A 108 -6.03 12.38 17.43
N ALA A 109 -5.13 13.36 17.59
CA ALA A 109 -5.51 14.72 17.96
C ALA A 109 -6.46 15.37 16.93
N HIS A 110 -6.33 15.02 15.65
CA HIS A 110 -7.19 15.54 14.58
C HIS A 110 -8.52 14.79 14.44
N PHE A 111 -8.50 13.46 14.43
CA PHE A 111 -9.68 12.66 14.05
C PHE A 111 -10.49 12.14 15.24
N ALA A 112 -9.86 11.90 16.38
CA ALA A 112 -10.47 11.13 17.44
C ALA A 112 -10.02 11.56 18.84
N PRO A 113 -10.38 12.78 19.29
CA PRO A 113 -10.29 13.15 20.71
C PRO A 113 -11.06 12.13 21.57
N GLY A 114 -10.47 11.70 22.69
CA GLY A 114 -11.07 10.67 23.56
C GLY A 114 -11.02 9.23 23.01
N ALA A 115 -10.21 8.96 21.99
CA ALA A 115 -9.94 7.62 21.48
C ALA A 115 -9.02 6.80 22.40
N LEU A 116 -9.17 5.48 22.32
CA LEU A 116 -8.20 4.52 22.85
C LEU A 116 -6.99 4.43 21.92
N LEU A 117 -5.78 4.58 22.47
CA LEU A 117 -4.54 4.15 21.85
C LEU A 117 -4.26 2.71 22.25
N HIS A 118 -4.03 1.84 21.26
CA HIS A 118 -3.77 0.42 21.48
C HIS A 118 -2.44 0.02 20.83
N HIS A 119 -1.57 -0.65 21.59
CA HIS A 119 -0.29 -1.18 21.12
C HIS A 119 -0.39 -2.70 20.97
N GLY A 120 -0.56 -3.19 19.76
CA GLY A 120 -0.74 -4.61 19.45
C GLY A 120 0.43 -5.24 18.72
N GLN A 121 0.24 -6.52 18.42
CA GLN A 121 1.07 -7.26 17.46
C GLN A 121 0.42 -7.24 16.09
N GLY A 122 1.22 -6.96 15.07
CA GLY A 122 0.87 -7.02 13.66
C GLY A 122 1.15 -8.40 13.06
N LYS A 123 1.38 -8.40 11.74
CA LYS A 123 1.66 -9.63 10.98
C LYS A 123 2.96 -10.30 11.48
N TRP A 124 2.97 -11.63 11.48
CA TRP A 124 4.15 -12.45 11.78
C TRP A 124 4.47 -13.31 10.58
N TYR A 125 5.65 -13.13 9.99
CA TYR A 125 6.08 -13.91 8.82
C TYR A 125 7.08 -15.00 9.21
N PRO A 126 7.11 -16.15 8.50
CA PRO A 126 8.09 -17.20 8.74
C PRO A 126 9.53 -16.65 8.70
N GLY A 127 10.33 -16.97 9.73
CA GLY A 127 11.72 -16.53 9.86
C GLY A 127 11.91 -15.23 10.67
N GLU A 128 10.84 -14.50 11.00
CA GLU A 128 10.92 -13.37 11.95
C GLU A 128 10.87 -13.89 13.40
N PRO A 129 11.72 -13.38 14.32
CA PRO A 129 11.77 -13.87 15.70
C PRO A 129 10.54 -13.50 16.52
N LEU A 130 9.93 -12.35 16.20
CA LEU A 130 8.73 -11.83 16.87
C LEU A 130 7.76 -11.28 15.82
N PRO A 131 6.45 -11.29 16.12
CA PRO A 131 5.48 -10.53 15.33
C PRO A 131 5.85 -9.05 15.33
N ARG A 132 5.55 -8.38 14.22
CA ARG A 132 5.74 -6.94 14.08
C ARG A 132 4.85 -6.16 15.05
N TRP A 133 5.11 -4.89 15.30
CA TRP A 133 4.19 -4.05 16.07
C TRP A 133 3.01 -3.59 15.21
N ALA A 134 1.87 -3.28 15.84
CA ALA A 134 0.74 -2.61 15.20
C ALA A 134 0.11 -1.65 16.20
N ILE A 135 0.07 -0.36 15.89
CA ILE A 135 -0.46 0.66 16.80
C ILE A 135 -1.76 1.22 16.22
N GLY A 136 -2.79 1.37 17.06
CA GLY A 136 -4.14 1.66 16.61
C GLY A 136 -4.82 2.77 17.42
N ILE A 137 -5.72 3.49 16.74
CA ILE A 137 -6.65 4.46 17.32
C ILE A 137 -8.05 3.87 17.18
N HIS A 138 -8.75 3.70 18.29
CA HIS A 138 -10.13 3.23 18.31
C HIS A 138 -11.04 4.29 18.92
N TRP A 139 -12.15 4.63 18.28
CA TRP A 139 -13.12 5.58 18.81
C TRP A 139 -14.54 5.24 18.39
N ARG A 140 -15.50 5.73 19.18
CA ARG A 140 -16.92 5.47 18.92
C ARG A 140 -17.44 6.43 17.86
N GLY A 141 -18.25 5.90 16.95
CA GLY A 141 -18.92 6.70 15.92
C GLY A 141 -19.97 7.67 16.48
N ASP A 142 -20.44 7.45 17.72
CA ASP A 142 -21.41 8.30 18.41
C ASP A 142 -20.78 9.49 19.19
N GLY A 143 -19.46 9.62 19.17
CA GLY A 143 -18.72 10.71 19.83
C GLY A 143 -18.48 10.51 21.33
N GLU A 144 -18.97 9.43 21.94
CA GLU A 144 -18.65 9.10 23.34
C GLU A 144 -17.18 8.65 23.48
N PRO A 145 -16.45 9.10 24.52
CA PRO A 145 -15.04 8.77 24.69
C PRO A 145 -14.83 7.31 25.12
N LEU A 146 -13.95 6.59 24.41
CA LEU A 146 -13.41 5.33 24.91
C LEU A 146 -12.40 5.55 26.04
N TRP A 147 -11.68 6.68 25.98
CA TRP A 147 -10.69 7.09 26.97
C TRP A 147 -10.86 8.58 27.28
N GLN A 148 -10.91 8.97 28.56
CA GLN A 148 -11.15 10.38 28.92
C GLN A 148 -9.86 11.15 29.22
N ASP A 149 -8.93 10.51 29.92
CA ASP A 149 -7.77 11.20 30.49
C ASP A 149 -6.49 10.90 29.72
N GLU A 150 -6.14 11.78 28.78
CA GLU A 150 -5.01 11.55 27.87
C GLU A 150 -3.65 11.54 28.57
N SER A 151 -3.53 12.13 29.77
CA SER A 151 -2.29 12.09 30.55
C SER A 151 -1.95 10.69 31.09
N LEU A 152 -2.92 9.77 31.08
CA LEU A 152 -2.72 8.39 31.47
C LEU A 152 -2.16 7.50 30.35
N PHE A 153 -1.95 8.01 29.14
CA PHE A 153 -1.18 7.30 28.12
C PHE A 153 0.32 7.46 28.40
N ALA A 154 1.01 6.34 28.59
CA ALA A 154 2.46 6.39 28.77
C ALA A 154 3.16 6.82 27.47
N ASP A 155 4.20 7.67 27.60
CA ASP A 155 5.04 8.04 26.46
C ASP A 155 6.22 7.06 26.31
N THR A 156 6.05 6.12 25.39
CA THR A 156 7.01 5.05 25.10
C THR A 156 8.27 5.52 24.36
N GLN A 157 8.34 6.79 23.94
CA GLN A 157 9.52 7.35 23.27
C GLN A 157 10.72 7.51 24.20
N THR A 158 10.47 7.60 25.50
CA THR A 158 11.52 7.69 26.53
C THR A 158 11.32 6.59 27.57
N ARG A 159 12.37 6.29 28.34
CA ARG A 159 12.29 5.31 29.43
C ARG A 159 11.44 5.89 30.58
N GLY A 160 10.45 5.13 31.04
CA GLY A 160 9.64 5.51 32.20
C GLY A 160 10.32 5.19 33.53
N ASP A 161 9.63 5.50 34.63
CA ASP A 161 10.09 5.34 36.02
C ASP A 161 9.22 4.35 36.85
N SER A 162 8.20 3.76 36.24
CA SER A 162 7.32 2.78 36.88
C SER A 162 8.09 1.54 37.31
N LYS A 163 7.68 0.98 38.46
CA LYS A 163 8.28 -0.22 39.05
C LYS A 163 7.23 -1.32 39.23
N LEU A 164 7.69 -2.50 39.60
CA LEU A 164 6.83 -3.66 39.79
C LEU A 164 5.71 -3.38 40.81
N GLU A 165 5.99 -2.56 41.83
CA GLU A 165 4.99 -2.09 42.81
C GLU A 165 3.84 -1.34 42.15
N SER A 166 4.11 -0.49 41.14
CA SER A 166 3.10 0.22 40.35
C SER A 166 2.17 -0.75 39.62
N ALA A 167 2.75 -1.79 38.99
CA ALA A 167 1.97 -2.83 38.32
C ALA A 167 1.10 -3.63 39.31
N ARG A 168 1.61 -3.90 40.52
CA ARG A 168 0.85 -4.58 41.59
C ARG A 168 -0.32 -3.73 42.05
N GLU A 169 -0.06 -2.47 42.34
CA GLU A 169 -1.07 -1.52 42.80
C GLU A 169 -2.20 -1.37 41.77
N LEU A 170 -1.84 -1.22 40.49
CA LEU A 170 -2.81 -1.18 39.40
C LEU A 170 -3.66 -2.45 39.33
N ALA A 171 -3.02 -3.63 39.40
CA ALA A 171 -3.72 -4.92 39.35
C ALA A 171 -4.69 -5.10 40.55
N SER A 172 -4.27 -4.74 41.76
CA SER A 172 -5.11 -4.81 42.97
C SER A 172 -6.31 -3.86 42.88
N ARG A 173 -6.10 -2.62 42.43
CA ARG A 173 -7.19 -1.65 42.21
C ARG A 173 -8.17 -2.12 41.14
N LEU A 174 -7.66 -2.67 40.04
CA LEU A 174 -8.49 -3.21 38.97
C LEU A 174 -9.34 -4.39 39.46
N ALA A 175 -8.74 -5.36 40.16
CA ALA A 175 -9.48 -6.49 40.74
C ALA A 175 -10.60 -6.01 41.67
N GLN A 176 -10.32 -5.04 42.54
CA GLN A 176 -11.32 -4.45 43.43
C GLN A 176 -12.48 -3.80 42.65
N ARG A 177 -12.20 -3.05 41.58
CA ARG A 177 -13.25 -2.43 40.74
C ARG A 177 -14.10 -3.45 39.99
N LEU A 178 -13.49 -4.55 39.56
CA LEU A 178 -14.19 -5.66 38.91
C LEU A 178 -15.00 -6.51 39.90
N GLY A 179 -14.93 -6.23 41.21
CA GLY A 179 -15.61 -6.99 42.25
C GLY A 179 -14.94 -8.34 42.54
N LEU A 180 -13.66 -8.47 42.21
CA LEU A 180 -12.86 -9.68 42.40
C LEU A 180 -11.94 -9.53 43.61
N PRO A 181 -11.73 -10.59 44.41
CA PRO A 181 -10.85 -10.53 45.56
C PRO A 181 -9.38 -10.47 45.10
N GLU A 182 -8.51 -9.80 45.85
CA GLU A 182 -7.08 -9.65 45.51
C GLU A 182 -6.38 -11.00 45.32
N LYS A 183 -6.82 -12.06 46.03
CA LYS A 183 -6.32 -13.45 45.86
C LYS A 183 -6.54 -14.04 44.47
N ALA A 184 -7.36 -13.41 43.61
CA ALA A 184 -7.54 -13.80 42.22
C ALA A 184 -6.33 -13.41 41.34
N ILE A 185 -5.51 -12.46 41.81
CA ILE A 185 -4.30 -12.04 41.11
C ILE A 185 -3.20 -13.07 41.37
N ILE A 186 -2.59 -13.54 40.29
CA ILE A 186 -1.52 -14.53 40.28
C ILE A 186 -0.21 -13.82 39.92
N THR A 187 0.81 -13.96 40.76
CA THR A 187 2.15 -13.44 40.48
C THR A 187 2.85 -14.35 39.47
N ALA A 188 3.34 -13.78 38.37
CA ALA A 188 4.11 -14.48 37.34
C ALA A 188 5.61 -14.25 37.49
N TYR A 189 6.39 -15.27 37.16
CA TYR A 189 7.86 -15.30 37.21
C TYR A 189 8.44 -15.77 35.87
N GLU A 190 9.68 -15.41 35.56
CA GLU A 190 10.40 -15.98 34.42
C GLU A 190 10.88 -17.41 34.73
N ASP A 191 10.78 -18.33 33.77
CA ASP A 191 11.24 -19.73 33.95
C ASP A 191 12.75 -19.88 33.71
N VAL A 192 13.56 -19.29 34.59
CA VAL A 192 15.02 -19.29 34.46
C VAL A 192 15.65 -20.69 34.41
N PRO A 193 15.20 -21.70 35.19
CA PRO A 193 15.73 -23.05 35.07
C PRO A 193 15.56 -23.67 33.67
N THR A 194 14.44 -23.40 33.00
CA THR A 194 14.20 -23.87 31.62
C THR A 194 15.13 -23.15 30.65
N LEU A 195 15.31 -21.83 30.79
CA LEU A 195 16.27 -21.05 29.99
C LEU A 195 17.70 -21.58 30.11
N LEU A 196 18.17 -21.85 31.33
CA LEU A 196 19.51 -22.41 31.57
C LEU A 196 19.68 -23.81 30.98
N LYS A 197 18.62 -24.62 30.99
CA LYS A 197 18.63 -25.96 30.39
C LYS A 197 18.68 -25.89 28.87
N GLU A 198 17.92 -24.97 28.27
CA GLU A 198 17.93 -24.73 26.81
C GLU A 198 19.30 -24.23 26.35
N GLU A 199 19.91 -23.29 27.09
CA GLU A 199 21.27 -22.81 26.84
C GLU A 199 22.32 -23.93 26.97
N ALA A 200 22.24 -24.75 28.02
CA ALA A 200 23.17 -25.86 28.23
C ALA A 200 22.98 -27.01 27.22
N ALA A 201 21.85 -27.07 26.53
CA ALA A 201 21.56 -28.05 25.48
C ALA A 201 22.06 -27.62 24.08
N LEU A 202 22.66 -26.43 23.96
CA LEU A 202 23.27 -25.97 22.73
C LEU A 202 24.44 -26.90 22.31
N PRO A 203 24.63 -27.19 21.01
CA PRO A 203 25.69 -28.09 20.53
C PRO A 203 27.09 -27.66 20.98
N VAL A 204 28.00 -28.61 21.22
CA VAL A 204 29.39 -28.33 21.66
C VAL A 204 30.20 -27.48 20.65
N ASN A 205 29.81 -27.52 19.38
CA ASN A 205 30.35 -26.71 18.28
C ASN A 205 29.60 -25.38 18.07
N ALA A 206 28.54 -25.13 18.84
CA ALA A 206 28.03 -23.78 19.06
C ALA A 206 28.98 -23.13 20.08
N ASP A 207 30.03 -22.49 19.57
CA ASP A 207 30.91 -21.66 20.38
C ASP A 207 30.06 -20.54 21.01
N PRO A 208 29.84 -20.45 22.33
CA PRO A 208 29.01 -19.38 22.92
C PRO A 208 29.55 -17.96 22.62
N LEU A 209 30.79 -17.86 22.12
CA LEU A 209 31.46 -16.64 21.68
C LEU A 209 31.50 -16.46 20.14
N LYS A 210 31.07 -17.44 19.33
CA LYS A 210 30.93 -17.32 17.85
C LYS A 210 29.58 -17.78 17.28
N ALA A 211 28.77 -18.53 18.02
CA ALA A 211 27.34 -18.63 17.86
C ALA A 211 26.78 -17.23 18.15
N ASN A 212 26.04 -16.71 17.17
CA ASN A 212 26.00 -15.30 16.83
C ASN A 212 25.90 -14.34 18.03
N LEU A 213 27.03 -13.72 18.40
CA LEU A 213 27.04 -12.65 19.40
C LEU A 213 26.28 -11.39 18.94
N ALA A 214 25.75 -11.38 17.71
CA ALA A 214 25.01 -10.28 17.09
C ALA A 214 23.49 -10.34 17.29
N ASP A 215 22.94 -11.21 18.16
CA ASP A 215 21.63 -10.97 18.76
C ASP A 215 21.85 -10.25 20.12
N PRO A 216 21.70 -8.91 20.16
CA PRO A 216 21.87 -8.13 21.38
C PRO A 216 20.81 -8.46 22.43
N ASP A 217 19.64 -8.93 22.00
CA ASP A 217 18.44 -9.00 22.83
C ASP A 217 18.47 -10.20 23.77
N GLU A 218 18.84 -11.40 23.27
CA GLU A 218 18.96 -12.60 24.10
C GLU A 218 20.06 -12.48 25.17
N ARG A 219 21.22 -11.90 24.83
CA ARG A 219 22.32 -11.69 25.79
C ARG A 219 21.97 -10.62 26.82
N ALA A 220 21.38 -9.49 26.39
CA ALA A 220 20.93 -8.45 27.31
C ALA A 220 19.80 -8.97 28.23
N ARG A 221 18.99 -9.92 27.75
CA ARG A 221 17.95 -10.59 28.52
C ARG A 221 18.54 -11.52 29.59
N LEU A 222 19.41 -12.46 29.21
CA LEU A 222 20.01 -13.39 30.18
C LEU A 222 20.80 -12.64 31.24
N ALA A 223 21.57 -11.61 30.84
CA ALA A 223 22.27 -10.72 31.76
C ALA A 223 21.31 -9.96 32.69
N ARG A 224 20.19 -9.40 32.17
CA ARG A 224 19.16 -8.77 33.00
C ARG A 224 18.52 -9.74 33.99
N LEU A 225 18.19 -10.96 33.57
CA LEU A 225 17.53 -11.95 34.41
C LEU A 225 18.44 -12.47 35.53
N LEU A 226 19.71 -12.73 35.21
CA LEU A 226 20.70 -13.14 36.20
C LEU A 226 21.05 -12.01 37.18
N LEU A 227 21.06 -10.74 36.74
CA LEU A 227 21.27 -9.57 37.59
C LEU A 227 20.05 -9.21 38.45
N ALA A 228 18.82 -9.43 37.96
CA ALA A 228 17.59 -9.16 38.69
C ALA A 228 17.32 -10.19 39.81
N GLY A 229 17.82 -11.41 39.66
CA GLY A 229 17.64 -12.50 40.61
C GLY A 229 16.43 -13.39 40.29
N LEU A 230 16.58 -14.71 40.55
CA LEU A 230 15.64 -15.77 40.16
C LEU A 230 14.25 -15.69 40.83
N ASP A 231 14.10 -14.85 41.86
CA ASP A 231 12.90 -14.72 42.69
C ASP A 231 12.08 -13.45 42.37
N GLN A 232 12.48 -12.65 41.37
CA GLN A 232 11.75 -11.43 41.01
C GLN A 232 10.52 -11.73 40.13
N PRO A 233 9.34 -11.22 40.49
CA PRO A 233 8.18 -11.30 39.61
C PRO A 233 8.40 -10.54 38.31
N CYS A 234 7.89 -11.10 37.21
CA CYS A 234 7.89 -10.42 35.91
C CYS A 234 6.57 -9.72 35.59
N GLY A 235 5.51 -9.95 36.38
CA GLY A 235 4.23 -9.27 36.28
C GLY A 235 3.12 -9.97 37.05
N TYR A 236 1.89 -9.51 36.83
CA TYR A 236 0.68 -9.97 37.51
C TYR A 236 -0.36 -10.43 36.49
N VAL A 237 -1.04 -11.53 36.79
CA VAL A 237 -2.03 -12.17 35.91
C VAL A 237 -3.36 -12.24 36.64
N LEU A 238 -4.41 -11.74 36.01
CA LEU A 238 -5.79 -11.82 36.49
C LEU A 238 -6.58 -12.69 35.50
N PRO A 239 -6.84 -13.97 35.80
CA PRO A 239 -7.77 -14.79 35.04
C PRO A 239 -9.12 -14.09 34.95
N LEU A 240 -9.58 -13.81 33.73
CA LEU A 240 -10.71 -12.91 33.53
C LEU A 240 -11.49 -13.29 32.28
N LYS A 241 -12.80 -13.48 32.44
CA LYS A 241 -13.78 -13.56 31.35
C LYS A 241 -15.03 -12.76 31.69
N ALA A 242 -15.76 -12.31 30.68
CA ALA A 242 -17.11 -11.77 30.85
C ALA A 242 -18.09 -12.95 30.99
N GLY A 243 -18.95 -12.93 32.02
CA GLY A 243 -19.95 -13.98 32.23
C GLY A 243 -21.12 -13.88 31.25
N GLY A 244 -21.44 -14.97 30.53
CA GLY A 244 -22.45 -15.01 29.47
C GLY A 244 -23.89 -15.32 29.94
N GLU A 245 -24.07 -16.32 30.81
CA GLU A 245 -25.38 -16.97 31.04
C GLU A 245 -26.53 -16.03 31.48
N ARG A 246 -26.27 -15.00 32.30
CA ARG A 246 -27.31 -14.08 32.79
C ARG A 246 -27.57 -12.89 31.89
N ARG A 247 -26.70 -12.64 30.92
CA ARG A 247 -26.72 -11.40 30.15
C ARG A 247 -27.57 -11.50 28.89
N ASP A 248 -27.66 -12.69 28.29
CA ASP A 248 -28.62 -12.96 27.22
C ASP A 248 -30.07 -12.85 27.71
N ASP A 249 -30.28 -12.98 29.03
CA ASP A 249 -31.54 -12.74 29.73
C ASP A 249 -31.74 -11.27 30.20
N GLY A 250 -30.86 -10.34 29.78
CA GLY A 250 -30.93 -8.92 30.16
C GLY A 250 -30.35 -8.56 31.54
N GLY A 251 -29.62 -9.48 32.18
CA GLY A 251 -28.94 -9.23 33.46
C GLY A 251 -27.68 -8.36 33.35
N PRO A 252 -27.16 -7.85 34.49
CA PRO A 252 -25.97 -7.01 34.52
C PRO A 252 -24.70 -7.81 34.13
N LEU A 253 -23.69 -7.11 33.59
CA LEU A 253 -22.38 -7.67 33.30
C LEU A 253 -21.70 -8.14 34.60
N VAL A 254 -21.35 -9.42 34.66
CA VAL A 254 -20.60 -10.04 35.76
C VAL A 254 -19.22 -10.45 35.25
N TRP A 255 -18.17 -10.02 35.94
CA TRP A 255 -16.80 -10.48 35.65
C TRP A 255 -16.52 -11.77 36.39
N GLU A 256 -15.98 -12.76 35.69
CA GLU A 256 -15.68 -14.07 36.26
C GLU A 256 -14.18 -14.33 36.24
N SER A 257 -13.68 -14.89 37.34
CA SER A 257 -12.29 -15.30 37.54
C SER A 257 -12.24 -16.70 38.15
N SER A 258 -11.08 -17.34 38.11
CA SER A 258 -10.84 -18.63 38.77
C SER A 258 -9.41 -18.74 39.25
N PRO A 259 -9.12 -19.47 40.34
CA PRO A 259 -7.75 -19.88 40.63
C PRO A 259 -7.24 -20.83 39.54
N TRP A 260 -6.03 -20.60 39.05
CA TRP A 260 -5.37 -21.55 38.17
C TRP A 260 -4.73 -22.67 38.99
N PRO A 261 -5.06 -23.95 38.74
CA PRO A 261 -4.41 -25.07 39.40
C PRO A 261 -3.03 -25.29 38.77
N LEU A 262 -2.02 -24.63 39.33
CA LEU A 262 -0.64 -24.69 38.85
C LEU A 262 0.03 -26.00 39.29
N ARG A 263 0.81 -26.62 38.39
CA ARG A 263 1.61 -27.81 38.74
C ARG A 263 2.83 -27.47 39.62
N ARG A 264 3.38 -26.28 39.42
CA ARG A 264 4.45 -25.71 40.26
C ARG A 264 3.80 -24.77 41.27
N GLU A 265 4.47 -24.48 42.39
CA GLU A 265 3.95 -23.58 43.43
C GLU A 265 3.67 -22.16 42.92
N ARG A 266 4.25 -21.77 41.78
CA ARG A 266 4.17 -20.44 41.18
C ARG A 266 3.88 -20.52 39.68
N LEU A 267 3.37 -19.42 39.13
CA LEU A 267 3.15 -19.28 37.69
C LEU A 267 4.47 -18.86 37.03
N TYR A 268 4.96 -19.71 36.13
CA TYR A 268 6.13 -19.41 35.32
C TYR A 268 5.68 -19.09 33.89
N ALA A 269 6.06 -17.92 33.40
CA ALA A 269 5.80 -17.52 32.02
C ALA A 269 6.62 -18.39 31.06
N VAL A 270 6.04 -18.66 29.89
CA VAL A 270 6.76 -19.27 28.77
C VAL A 270 7.97 -18.38 28.42
N PRO A 271 9.16 -18.94 28.20
CA PRO A 271 10.33 -18.18 27.76
C PRO A 271 10.06 -17.34 26.50
N GLY A 272 10.58 -16.11 26.47
CA GLY A 272 10.55 -15.22 25.30
C GLY A 272 10.42 -13.74 25.66
N ASP A 273 10.49 -12.87 24.66
CA ASP A 273 10.45 -11.39 24.81
C ASP A 273 9.07 -10.78 24.49
N SER A 274 8.10 -11.60 24.11
CA SER A 274 6.72 -11.15 23.94
C SER A 274 6.10 -10.65 25.27
N PRO A 275 5.07 -9.79 25.21
CA PRO A 275 4.27 -9.44 26.38
C PRO A 275 3.81 -10.65 27.22
N LEU A 276 3.73 -10.47 28.55
CA LEU A 276 3.35 -11.54 29.48
C LEU A 276 2.06 -12.27 29.09
N GLY A 277 1.05 -11.56 28.57
CA GLY A 277 -0.22 -12.15 28.12
C GLY A 277 -0.10 -13.21 27.03
N LEU A 278 0.95 -13.15 26.20
CA LEU A 278 1.24 -14.15 25.15
C LEU A 278 2.15 -15.28 25.64
N ARG A 279 2.74 -15.11 26.83
CA ARG A 279 3.63 -16.07 27.47
C ARG A 279 2.94 -16.80 28.62
N LEU A 280 1.61 -16.77 28.67
CA LEU A 280 0.85 -17.51 29.67
C LEU A 280 0.92 -19.02 29.36
N PRO A 281 1.26 -19.89 30.34
CA PRO A 281 1.37 -21.34 30.12
C PRO A 281 -0.01 -22.01 30.10
N LEU A 282 -0.91 -21.57 29.20
CA LEU A 282 -2.31 -22.02 29.15
C LEU A 282 -2.43 -23.54 28.91
N ALA A 283 -1.48 -24.14 28.20
CA ALA A 283 -1.40 -25.58 27.98
C ALA A 283 -1.13 -26.41 29.26
N SER A 284 -0.72 -25.76 30.36
CA SER A 284 -0.54 -26.42 31.66
C SER A 284 -1.81 -26.49 32.49
N LEU A 285 -2.85 -25.74 32.10
CA LEU A 285 -4.15 -25.73 32.78
C LEU A 285 -4.95 -26.99 32.44
N PRO A 286 -5.91 -27.40 33.29
CA PRO A 286 -6.64 -28.65 33.08
C PRO A 286 -7.39 -28.67 31.75
N ASP A 287 -7.33 -29.80 31.05
CA ASP A 287 -8.13 -30.02 29.86
C ASP A 287 -9.61 -30.19 30.23
N VAL A 288 -10.46 -29.71 29.34
CA VAL A 288 -11.91 -29.85 29.40
C VAL A 288 -12.31 -30.67 28.19
N LEU A 289 -13.26 -31.60 28.35
CA LEU A 289 -13.76 -32.36 27.21
C LEU A 289 -14.34 -31.38 26.17
N PRO A 290 -14.17 -31.60 24.86
CA PRO A 290 -14.71 -30.70 23.84
C PRO A 290 -16.20 -30.40 23.99
N SER A 291 -16.99 -31.36 24.48
CA SER A 291 -18.43 -31.22 24.78
C SER A 291 -18.75 -30.39 26.01
N GLU A 292 -17.77 -30.17 26.90
CA GLU A 292 -17.90 -29.41 28.15
C GLU A 292 -17.25 -28.02 28.04
N GLY A 293 -16.61 -27.72 26.89
CA GLY A 293 -16.03 -26.41 26.63
C GLY A 293 -17.13 -25.38 26.37
N GLU A 294 -17.12 -24.29 27.12
CA GLU A 294 -17.89 -23.10 26.77
C GLU A 294 -17.37 -22.54 25.43
N HIS A 295 -18.22 -22.52 24.41
CA HIS A 295 -17.94 -21.88 23.14
C HIS A 295 -18.66 -20.54 23.10
N ASP A 296 -17.91 -19.44 23.12
CA ASP A 296 -18.43 -18.09 22.90
C ASP A 296 -18.09 -17.67 21.45
N PRO A 297 -18.95 -17.98 20.47
CA PRO A 297 -18.68 -17.67 19.08
C PRO A 297 -18.66 -16.15 18.88
N PRO A 298 -17.80 -15.63 17.97
CA PRO A 298 -17.87 -14.24 17.57
C PRO A 298 -19.29 -13.89 17.07
N ILE A 299 -19.79 -12.71 17.46
CA ILE A 299 -21.10 -12.23 16.98
C ILE A 299 -21.05 -12.06 15.46
N ASP A 300 -22.05 -12.59 14.75
CA ASP A 300 -22.19 -12.42 13.31
C ASP A 300 -22.19 -10.93 12.93
N ALA A 301 -21.50 -10.58 11.85
CA ALA A 301 -21.40 -9.22 11.36
C ALA A 301 -22.73 -8.66 10.82
N PHE A 302 -23.68 -9.53 10.49
CA PHE A 302 -25.06 -9.19 10.09
C PHE A 302 -26.05 -9.11 11.26
N ALA A 303 -25.64 -9.46 12.49
CA ALA A 303 -26.53 -9.41 13.64
C ALA A 303 -26.90 -7.94 14.01
N PRO A 304 -28.17 -7.64 14.33
CA PRO A 304 -28.57 -6.30 14.75
C PRO A 304 -27.89 -5.93 16.07
N ARG A 305 -27.50 -4.65 16.20
CA ARG A 305 -26.85 -4.13 17.42
C ARG A 305 -27.56 -2.89 17.92
N GLY A 306 -27.77 -2.82 19.23
CA GLY A 306 -28.27 -1.62 19.91
C GLY A 306 -27.16 -0.58 20.14
N ALA A 307 -27.54 0.56 20.71
CA ALA A 307 -26.57 1.57 21.14
C ALA A 307 -25.63 0.99 22.22
N LEU A 308 -24.37 1.41 22.21
CA LEU A 308 -23.43 1.11 23.29
C LEU A 308 -23.84 1.91 24.55
N PRO A 309 -23.70 1.32 25.75
CA PRO A 309 -23.93 2.06 27.00
C PRO A 309 -23.10 3.35 27.04
N ARG A 310 -23.64 4.41 27.64
CA ARG A 310 -22.88 5.64 27.85
C ARG A 310 -21.78 5.39 28.85
N ARG A 311 -20.69 6.14 28.74
CA ARG A 311 -19.54 5.91 29.62
C ARG A 311 -19.88 6.02 31.10
N ASP A 312 -20.72 6.98 31.47
CA ASP A 312 -21.12 7.18 32.87
C ASP A 312 -21.99 6.03 33.41
N GLU A 313 -22.71 5.32 32.54
CA GLU A 313 -23.46 4.10 32.91
C GLU A 313 -22.53 2.91 33.16
N LEU A 314 -21.32 2.95 32.61
CA LEU A 314 -20.29 1.91 32.80
C LEU A 314 -19.48 2.12 34.10
N ARG A 315 -19.64 3.27 34.77
CA ARG A 315 -19.00 3.60 36.05
C ARG A 315 -19.73 2.95 37.21
N GLY A 316 -18.96 2.52 38.21
CA GLY A 316 -19.51 1.98 39.45
C GLY A 316 -18.95 0.60 39.81
N ALA A 317 -19.22 0.19 41.06
CA ALA A 317 -18.79 -1.11 41.57
C ALA A 317 -19.51 -2.24 40.83
N ARG A 318 -18.74 -3.21 40.32
CA ARG A 318 -19.29 -4.39 39.65
C ARG A 318 -19.37 -5.56 40.59
N THR A 319 -20.29 -6.46 40.30
CA THR A 319 -20.33 -7.77 40.94
C THR A 319 -19.42 -8.71 40.18
N GLY A 320 -18.31 -9.10 40.80
CA GLY A 320 -17.44 -10.17 40.31
C GLY A 320 -17.82 -11.52 40.90
N ARG A 321 -17.47 -12.60 40.20
CA ARG A 321 -17.65 -13.98 40.67
C ARG A 321 -16.32 -14.73 40.54
N VAL A 322 -15.98 -15.49 41.57
CA VAL A 322 -14.81 -16.39 41.54
C VAL A 322 -15.30 -17.83 41.56
N HIS A 323 -14.92 -18.58 40.53
CA HIS A 323 -15.21 -20.01 40.41
C HIS A 323 -14.20 -20.86 41.18
N GLY A 324 -14.46 -22.17 41.26
CA GLY A 324 -13.52 -23.14 41.81
C GLY A 324 -12.36 -23.45 40.87
N SER A 325 -11.59 -24.49 41.20
CA SER A 325 -10.45 -24.98 40.41
C SER A 325 -10.75 -26.24 39.59
N LYS A 326 -12.03 -26.65 39.50
CA LYS A 326 -12.43 -27.79 38.67
C LYS A 326 -12.19 -27.46 37.19
N PRO A 327 -11.82 -28.43 36.33
CA PRO A 327 -11.44 -28.14 34.94
C PRO A 327 -12.40 -27.21 34.18
N ARG A 328 -13.71 -27.48 34.22
CA ARG A 328 -14.76 -26.66 33.58
C ARG A 328 -14.93 -25.24 34.17
N GLU A 329 -14.49 -25.04 35.40
CA GLU A 329 -14.60 -23.78 36.16
C GLU A 329 -13.35 -22.90 35.98
N VAL A 330 -12.28 -23.43 35.37
CA VAL A 330 -11.02 -22.70 35.12
C VAL A 330 -11.20 -21.77 33.92
N VAL A 331 -11.10 -20.47 34.18
CA VAL A 331 -11.04 -19.40 33.18
C VAL A 331 -9.68 -19.42 32.51
N LYS A 332 -9.62 -19.72 31.21
CA LYS A 332 -8.36 -19.85 30.44
C LYS A 332 -7.91 -18.55 29.75
N THR A 333 -8.65 -17.46 29.94
CA THR A 333 -8.29 -16.11 29.47
C THR A 333 -7.81 -15.28 30.65
N ALA A 334 -6.90 -14.33 30.42
CA ALA A 334 -6.40 -13.48 31.49
C ALA A 334 -5.99 -12.09 31.00
N LEU A 335 -6.22 -11.10 31.85
CA LEU A 335 -5.59 -9.78 31.75
C LEU A 335 -4.25 -9.83 32.47
N THR A 336 -3.21 -9.22 31.91
CA THR A 336 -1.90 -9.16 32.57
C THR A 336 -1.41 -7.74 32.74
N VAL A 337 -0.75 -7.45 33.86
CA VAL A 337 -0.10 -6.17 34.14
C VAL A 337 1.40 -6.41 34.31
N GLN A 338 2.21 -5.73 33.52
CA GLN A 338 3.66 -5.92 33.49
C GLN A 338 4.38 -4.58 33.34
N VAL A 339 5.54 -4.44 33.98
CA VAL A 339 6.42 -3.29 33.72
C VAL A 339 7.44 -3.63 32.64
N ARG A 340 7.52 -2.82 31.58
CA ARG A 340 8.57 -2.92 30.55
C ARG A 340 9.12 -1.53 30.25
N ASN A 341 10.45 -1.42 30.20
CA ASN A 341 11.16 -0.15 29.98
C ASN A 341 10.69 1.00 30.90
N GLY A 342 10.28 0.67 32.13
CA GLY A 342 9.78 1.64 33.10
C GLY A 342 8.34 2.13 32.86
N HIS A 343 7.58 1.47 31.99
CA HIS A 343 6.16 1.75 31.74
C HIS A 343 5.29 0.58 32.18
N VAL A 344 4.09 0.85 32.69
CA VAL A 344 3.11 -0.19 33.02
C VAL A 344 2.30 -0.55 31.78
N HIS A 345 2.38 -1.81 31.36
CA HIS A 345 1.61 -2.37 30.26
C HIS A 345 0.43 -3.18 30.80
N VAL A 346 -0.77 -2.95 30.25
CA VAL A 346 -1.98 -3.71 30.53
C VAL A 346 -2.35 -4.49 29.27
N PHE A 347 -2.14 -5.79 29.32
CA PHE A 347 -2.49 -6.71 28.23
C PHE A 347 -3.96 -7.12 28.35
N MET A 348 -4.76 -6.68 27.40
CA MET A 348 -6.19 -6.97 27.27
C MET A 348 -6.40 -8.45 26.91
N PRO A 349 -7.31 -9.17 27.60
CA PRO A 349 -7.71 -10.53 27.23
C PRO A 349 -8.58 -10.53 25.96
N PRO A 350 -8.75 -11.68 25.30
CA PRO A 350 -9.73 -11.79 24.22
C PRO A 350 -11.15 -11.58 24.76
N ILE A 351 -11.88 -10.64 24.16
CA ILE A 351 -13.27 -10.31 24.50
C ILE A 351 -14.08 -10.28 23.21
N THR A 352 -15.18 -11.01 23.16
CA THR A 352 -16.02 -11.21 21.97
C THR A 352 -17.00 -10.06 21.72
N ARG A 353 -17.38 -9.32 22.78
CA ARG A 353 -18.38 -8.25 22.74
C ARG A 353 -17.78 -6.88 23.04
N LEU A 354 -18.14 -5.90 22.23
CA LEU A 354 -17.63 -4.54 22.39
C LEU A 354 -18.10 -3.91 23.71
N GLU A 355 -19.34 -4.19 24.13
CA GLU A 355 -19.87 -3.70 25.40
C GLU A 355 -18.96 -4.11 26.57
N ASP A 356 -18.45 -5.34 26.59
CA ASP A 356 -17.58 -5.82 27.67
C ASP A 356 -16.20 -5.21 27.60
N TYR A 357 -15.68 -5.03 26.38
CA TYR A 357 -14.39 -4.40 26.16
C TYR A 357 -14.41 -2.96 26.66
N THR A 358 -15.42 -2.17 26.27
CA THR A 358 -15.58 -0.78 26.75
C THR A 358 -15.74 -0.72 28.26
N ALA A 359 -16.50 -1.66 28.82
CA ALA A 359 -16.72 -1.75 30.25
C ALA A 359 -15.42 -2.09 31.01
N LEU A 360 -14.56 -2.98 30.49
CA LEU A 360 -13.25 -3.27 31.07
C LEU A 360 -12.31 -2.07 30.95
N LEU A 361 -12.33 -1.39 29.81
CA LEU A 361 -11.48 -0.23 29.55
C LEU A 361 -11.75 0.91 30.54
N VAL A 362 -13.02 1.19 30.85
CA VAL A 362 -13.40 2.16 31.89
C VAL A 362 -12.81 1.77 33.26
N ALA A 363 -12.89 0.48 33.63
CA ALA A 363 -12.34 0.00 34.89
C ALA A 363 -10.80 0.12 34.95
N ILE A 364 -10.12 -0.11 33.82
CA ILE A 364 -8.66 0.06 33.70
C ILE A 364 -8.30 1.54 33.86
N GLU A 365 -8.95 2.44 33.13
CA GLU A 365 -8.64 3.87 33.20
C GLU A 365 -8.88 4.45 34.60
N GLU A 366 -9.98 4.07 35.27
CA GLU A 366 -10.24 4.52 36.64
C GLU A 366 -9.27 3.91 37.66
N SER A 367 -8.70 2.74 37.37
CA SER A 367 -7.66 2.14 38.21
C SER A 367 -6.31 2.84 38.01
N ALA A 368 -5.96 3.15 36.76
CA ALA A 368 -4.76 3.91 36.40
C ALA A 368 -4.79 5.33 37.01
N ARG A 369 -5.94 6.02 36.90
CA ARG A 369 -6.15 7.32 37.54
C ARG A 369 -6.00 7.26 39.05
N ALA A 370 -6.56 6.23 39.69
CA ALA A 370 -6.48 6.08 41.14
C ALA A 370 -5.07 5.70 41.64
N ALA A 371 -4.26 5.10 40.77
CA ALA A 371 -2.85 4.79 41.02
C ALA A 371 -1.90 5.90 40.56
N ASP A 372 -2.41 6.98 39.95
CA ASP A 372 -1.62 8.05 39.31
C ASP A 372 -0.50 7.50 38.40
N THR A 373 -0.82 6.47 37.62
CA THR A 373 0.15 5.72 36.82
C THR A 373 -0.26 5.71 35.36
N PRO A 374 0.51 6.34 34.45
CA PRO A 374 0.32 6.20 33.01
C PRO A 374 0.56 4.77 32.55
N ILE A 375 -0.24 4.31 31.59
CA ILE A 375 -0.20 2.93 31.10
C ILE A 375 -0.14 2.84 29.57
N VAL A 376 0.32 1.69 29.10
CA VAL A 376 0.20 1.25 27.71
C VAL A 376 -0.87 0.15 27.65
N VAL A 377 -1.93 0.34 26.87
CA VAL A 377 -2.95 -0.69 26.63
C VAL A 377 -2.53 -1.52 25.42
N GLU A 378 -2.46 -2.83 25.59
CA GLU A 378 -1.96 -3.76 24.57
C GLU A 378 -2.71 -5.08 24.54
N GLY A 379 -2.29 -6.01 23.67
CA GLY A 379 -2.86 -7.36 23.58
C GLY A 379 -3.99 -7.46 22.58
N TYR A 380 -5.12 -8.01 22.98
CA TYR A 380 -6.27 -8.17 22.09
C TYR A 380 -6.97 -6.82 21.86
N THR A 381 -7.16 -6.49 20.58
CA THR A 381 -7.89 -5.29 20.16
C THR A 381 -9.38 -5.38 20.51
N PRO A 382 -10.12 -4.24 20.54
CA PRO A 382 -11.57 -4.29 20.60
C PRO A 382 -12.14 -5.20 19.49
N PRO A 383 -13.16 -6.03 19.77
CA PRO A 383 -13.78 -6.84 18.73
C PRO A 383 -14.35 -5.94 17.64
N ARG A 384 -14.30 -6.41 16.39
CA ARG A 384 -14.79 -5.64 15.25
C ARG A 384 -16.29 -5.37 15.38
N ASP A 385 -16.66 -4.10 15.29
CA ASP A 385 -18.04 -3.66 15.50
C ASP A 385 -18.29 -2.36 14.69
N PRO A 386 -19.42 -2.23 13.97
CA PRO A 386 -19.74 -1.02 13.19
C PRO A 386 -19.83 0.27 14.03
N ARG A 387 -20.02 0.16 15.35
CA ARG A 387 -20.10 1.32 16.25
C ARG A 387 -18.71 1.91 16.58
N LEU A 388 -17.63 1.23 16.19
CA LEU A 388 -16.26 1.72 16.29
C LEU A 388 -15.69 2.09 14.93
N LYS A 389 -15.02 3.24 14.88
CA LYS A 389 -14.05 3.56 13.83
C LYS A 389 -12.65 3.19 14.32
N VAL A 390 -11.81 2.76 13.39
CA VAL A 390 -10.44 2.29 13.65
C VAL A 390 -9.49 2.89 12.62
N LEU A 391 -8.32 3.34 13.09
CA LEU A 391 -7.19 3.72 12.27
C LEU A 391 -5.96 2.98 12.80
N ASN A 392 -5.25 2.24 11.95
CA ASN A 392 -4.03 1.54 12.36
C ASN A 392 -2.81 2.07 11.60
N VAL A 393 -1.67 2.12 12.30
CA VAL A 393 -0.36 2.39 11.74
C VAL A 393 0.50 1.15 11.94
N THR A 394 1.00 0.58 10.85
CA THR A 394 1.69 -0.71 10.85
C THR A 394 2.98 -0.67 10.02
N PRO A 395 3.99 -1.48 10.37
CA PRO A 395 5.22 -1.59 9.61
C PRO A 395 5.09 -2.68 8.55
N ASP A 396 5.24 -2.27 7.29
CA ASP A 396 5.40 -3.19 6.17
C ASP A 396 6.83 -3.08 5.61
N PRO A 397 7.32 -4.07 4.84
CA PRO A 397 8.68 -4.05 4.30
C PRO A 397 8.90 -2.76 3.50
N GLY A 398 9.88 -1.96 3.93
CA GLY A 398 10.23 -0.71 3.26
C GLY A 398 9.30 0.48 3.48
N VAL A 399 8.19 0.36 4.22
CA VAL A 399 7.21 1.44 4.44
C VAL A 399 6.56 1.41 5.84
N ILE A 400 5.92 2.52 6.21
CA ILE A 400 4.85 2.56 7.20
C ILE A 400 3.52 2.58 6.44
N GLU A 401 2.60 1.70 6.78
CA GLU A 401 1.24 1.68 6.24
C GLU A 401 0.27 2.31 7.26
N VAL A 402 -0.64 3.15 6.78
CA VAL A 402 -1.72 3.72 7.59
C VAL A 402 -3.05 3.24 7.04
N ASN A 403 -3.69 2.32 7.76
CA ASN A 403 -5.04 1.87 7.47
C ASN A 403 -6.02 2.95 7.94
N ILE A 404 -6.56 3.74 7.02
CA ILE A 404 -7.47 4.84 7.37
C ILE A 404 -8.90 4.34 7.60
N HIS A 405 -9.59 4.98 8.52
CA HIS A 405 -11.02 4.75 8.74
C HIS A 405 -11.82 5.14 7.48
N PRO A 406 -12.90 4.41 7.16
CA PRO A 406 -13.66 4.65 5.95
C PRO A 406 -14.44 5.98 6.01
N ALA A 407 -14.43 6.71 4.91
CA ALA A 407 -15.20 7.93 4.70
C ALA A 407 -16.54 7.62 4.02
N SER A 408 -17.60 8.29 4.47
CA SER A 408 -18.97 8.15 3.98
C SER A 408 -19.35 9.17 2.90
N SER A 409 -18.62 10.28 2.83
CA SER A 409 -18.87 11.39 1.88
C SER A 409 -17.58 11.85 1.22
N TRP A 410 -17.72 12.57 0.11
CA TRP A 410 -16.60 13.25 -0.56
C TRP A 410 -15.86 14.20 0.40
N ARG A 411 -16.61 14.98 1.19
CA ARG A 411 -16.02 15.94 2.13
C ARG A 411 -15.21 15.28 3.24
N GLU A 412 -15.73 14.21 3.84
CA GLU A 412 -15.00 13.43 4.85
C GLU A 412 -13.71 12.84 4.26
N LEU A 413 -13.79 12.31 3.03
CA LEU A 413 -12.64 11.74 2.34
C LEU A 413 -11.54 12.80 2.12
N MET A 414 -11.90 14.00 1.65
CA MET A 414 -10.94 15.08 1.43
C MET A 414 -10.26 15.54 2.72
N VAL A 415 -11.04 15.75 3.78
CA VAL A 415 -10.48 16.12 5.10
C VAL A 415 -9.51 15.04 5.58
N THR A 416 -9.86 13.77 5.45
CA THR A 416 -9.00 12.66 5.87
C THR A 416 -7.70 12.59 5.06
N THR A 417 -7.79 12.64 3.73
CA THR A 417 -6.62 12.58 2.84
C THR A 417 -5.69 13.78 3.05
N GLU A 418 -6.22 15.01 3.09
CA GLU A 418 -5.40 16.21 3.27
C GLU A 418 -4.71 16.23 4.64
N THR A 419 -5.44 15.88 5.69
CA THR A 419 -4.91 15.81 7.06
C THR A 419 -3.80 14.76 7.15
N LEU A 420 -4.02 13.57 6.60
CA LEU A 420 -3.01 12.50 6.65
C LEU A 420 -1.70 12.91 5.96
N TYR A 421 -1.77 13.46 4.74
CA TYR A 421 -0.59 13.94 4.03
C TYR A 421 0.13 15.07 4.80
N ALA A 422 -0.64 16.01 5.36
CA ALA A 422 -0.08 17.13 6.11
C ALA A 422 0.60 16.68 7.41
N GLU A 423 -0.02 15.79 8.19
CA GLU A 423 0.53 15.30 9.44
C GLU A 423 1.73 14.36 9.21
N ALA A 424 1.69 13.49 8.20
CA ALA A 424 2.85 12.68 7.80
C ALA A 424 4.05 13.56 7.44
N ARG A 425 3.84 14.62 6.66
CA ARG A 425 4.92 15.56 6.31
C ARG A 425 5.50 16.24 7.55
N LYS A 426 4.67 16.63 8.52
CA LYS A 426 5.12 17.23 9.79
C LYS A 426 5.93 16.25 10.65
N THR A 427 5.70 14.95 10.50
CA THR A 427 6.51 13.89 11.15
C THR A 427 7.66 13.40 10.28
N ARG A 428 8.04 14.13 9.23
CA ARG A 428 9.17 13.77 8.35
C ARG A 428 8.97 12.44 7.61
N LEU A 429 7.70 12.15 7.30
CA LEU A 429 7.30 11.07 6.42
C LEU A 429 6.82 11.63 5.07
N GLY A 430 7.24 10.99 3.99
CA GLY A 430 6.92 11.32 2.60
C GLY A 430 6.21 10.18 1.89
N THR A 431 5.70 10.46 0.69
CA THR A 431 4.84 9.57 -0.11
C THR A 431 5.50 9.10 -1.40
N GLU A 432 6.78 9.42 -1.57
CA GLU A 432 7.53 9.22 -2.80
C GLU A 432 8.98 8.80 -2.49
N LYS A 433 9.61 8.15 -3.47
CA LYS A 433 11.01 7.76 -3.47
C LYS A 433 11.67 8.13 -4.79
N PHE A 434 12.99 8.21 -4.77
CA PHE A 434 13.80 8.33 -5.96
C PHE A 434 14.60 7.05 -6.18
N MET A 435 14.68 6.61 -7.44
CA MET A 435 15.56 5.53 -7.85
C MET A 435 16.96 6.10 -8.16
N LEU A 436 17.99 5.24 -8.16
CA LEU A 436 19.39 5.64 -8.42
C LEU A 436 19.56 6.41 -9.74
N ASP A 437 18.77 6.05 -10.75
CA ASP A 437 18.80 6.64 -12.08
C ASP A 437 17.97 7.93 -12.21
N GLY A 438 17.46 8.44 -11.09
CA GLY A 438 16.65 9.65 -11.01
C GLY A 438 15.17 9.44 -11.27
N ARG A 439 14.68 8.21 -11.51
CA ARG A 439 13.23 7.97 -11.62
C ARG A 439 12.52 8.32 -10.33
N HIS A 440 11.34 8.89 -10.48
CA HIS A 440 10.45 9.26 -9.39
C HIS A 440 9.38 8.18 -9.25
N THR A 441 9.20 7.61 -8.07
CA THR A 441 8.23 6.55 -7.79
C THR A 441 7.45 6.86 -6.53
N GLY A 442 6.35 6.13 -6.29
CA GLY A 442 5.74 6.12 -4.97
C GLY A 442 6.66 5.45 -3.95
N THR A 443 6.14 5.25 -2.74
CA THR A 443 6.85 4.60 -1.63
C THR A 443 7.26 3.15 -1.89
N GLY A 444 6.66 2.49 -2.88
CA GLY A 444 6.80 1.04 -3.12
C GLY A 444 5.84 0.15 -2.30
N GLY A 445 5.14 0.71 -1.30
CA GLY A 445 4.23 -0.03 -0.40
C GLY A 445 2.77 -0.14 -0.87
N GLY A 446 2.45 0.38 -2.06
CA GLY A 446 1.07 0.48 -2.53
C GLY A 446 0.25 1.58 -1.82
N ASN A 447 -0.95 1.83 -2.31
CA ASN A 447 -1.99 2.66 -1.71
C ASN A 447 -3.33 2.01 -2.00
N HIS A 448 -3.57 0.85 -1.38
CA HIS A 448 -4.76 0.07 -1.67
C HIS A 448 -6.01 0.89 -1.32
N VAL A 449 -7.03 0.84 -2.18
CA VAL A 449 -8.30 1.52 -1.95
C VAL A 449 -9.35 0.50 -1.56
N THR A 450 -10.08 0.75 -0.48
CA THR A 450 -11.11 -0.17 -0.01
C THR A 450 -12.49 0.43 -0.23
N LEU A 451 -13.39 -0.32 -0.87
CA LEU A 451 -14.80 0.02 -1.02
C LEU A 451 -15.68 -0.91 -0.19
N GLY A 452 -16.74 -0.37 0.39
CA GLY A 452 -17.70 -1.14 1.20
C GLY A 452 -18.90 -0.32 1.61
N GLY A 453 -19.54 -0.70 2.72
CA GLY A 453 -20.57 0.07 3.40
C GLY A 453 -20.26 0.19 4.89
N ALA A 454 -21.06 0.99 5.62
CA ALA A 454 -20.91 1.16 7.06
C ALA A 454 -21.06 -0.16 7.84
N THR A 455 -21.89 -1.07 7.31
CA THR A 455 -22.01 -2.46 7.74
C THR A 455 -21.86 -3.40 6.53
N PRO A 456 -21.57 -4.70 6.73
CA PRO A 456 -21.58 -5.66 5.62
C PRO A 456 -22.92 -5.73 4.89
N ALA A 457 -24.04 -5.55 5.60
CA ALA A 457 -25.38 -5.49 5.00
C ALA A 457 -25.59 -4.26 4.11
N ASP A 458 -24.90 -3.16 4.40
CA ASP A 458 -24.94 -1.94 3.60
C ASP A 458 -23.98 -1.96 2.41
N SER A 459 -23.06 -2.93 2.33
CA SER A 459 -22.06 -2.97 1.28
C SER A 459 -22.72 -3.03 -0.11
N PRO A 460 -22.46 -2.05 -1.00
CA PRO A 460 -23.05 -2.05 -2.34
C PRO A 460 -22.64 -3.27 -3.15
N LEU A 461 -21.47 -3.86 -2.87
CA LEU A 461 -20.93 -5.03 -3.55
C LEU A 461 -21.66 -6.32 -3.16
N LEU A 462 -22.11 -6.41 -1.90
CA LEU A 462 -22.89 -7.55 -1.41
C LEU A 462 -24.36 -7.39 -1.73
N ARG A 463 -24.91 -6.18 -1.65
CA ARG A 463 -26.30 -5.87 -2.03
C ARG A 463 -26.53 -6.10 -3.51
N ARG A 464 -25.61 -5.61 -4.36
CA ARG A 464 -25.70 -5.73 -5.81
C ARG A 464 -24.43 -6.38 -6.39
N PRO A 465 -24.40 -7.72 -6.46
CA PRO A 465 -23.34 -8.50 -7.10
C PRO A 465 -22.95 -8.04 -8.52
N ASP A 466 -23.91 -7.49 -9.27
CA ASP A 466 -23.68 -6.96 -10.61
C ASP A 466 -22.75 -5.74 -10.65
N LEU A 467 -22.57 -5.03 -9.53
CA LEU A 467 -21.59 -3.95 -9.40
C LEU A 467 -20.16 -4.48 -9.53
N LEU A 468 -19.82 -5.58 -8.82
CA LEU A 468 -18.49 -6.16 -8.90
C LEU A 468 -18.23 -6.76 -10.30
N GLN A 469 -19.23 -7.39 -10.91
CA GLN A 469 -19.14 -7.81 -12.31
C GLN A 469 -18.83 -6.61 -13.23
N SER A 470 -19.53 -5.49 -13.05
CA SER A 470 -19.32 -4.26 -13.84
C SER A 470 -17.90 -3.74 -13.69
N LEU A 471 -17.40 -3.64 -12.45
CA LEU A 471 -16.03 -3.20 -12.15
C LEU A 471 -14.98 -4.10 -12.82
N ILE A 472 -15.09 -5.42 -12.64
CA ILE A 472 -14.14 -6.38 -13.24
C ILE A 472 -14.15 -6.28 -14.76
N THR A 473 -15.33 -6.28 -15.37
CA THR A 473 -15.46 -6.23 -16.84
C THR A 473 -14.90 -4.92 -17.39
N TYR A 474 -15.16 -3.79 -16.72
CA TYR A 474 -14.69 -2.48 -17.16
C TYR A 474 -13.17 -2.35 -17.02
N TRP A 475 -12.58 -2.78 -15.90
CA TRP A 475 -11.11 -2.85 -15.75
C TRP A 475 -10.47 -3.78 -16.77
N GLN A 476 -11.12 -4.91 -17.09
CA GLN A 476 -10.62 -5.84 -18.09
C GLN A 476 -10.59 -5.20 -19.48
N ASN A 477 -11.64 -4.43 -19.83
CA ASN A 477 -11.76 -3.71 -21.09
C ASN A 477 -10.87 -2.47 -21.20
N HIS A 478 -10.49 -1.86 -20.07
CA HIS A 478 -9.67 -0.65 -20.00
C HIS A 478 -8.36 -0.89 -19.22
N PRO A 479 -7.31 -1.43 -19.86
CA PRO A 479 -6.02 -1.71 -19.21
C PRO A 479 -5.36 -0.49 -18.56
N SER A 480 -5.68 0.73 -18.98
CA SER A 480 -5.18 1.95 -18.35
C SER A 480 -5.50 2.03 -16.86
N LEU A 481 -6.65 1.51 -16.42
CA LEU A 481 -7.09 1.52 -15.02
C LEU A 481 -6.21 0.64 -14.12
N SER A 482 -5.51 -0.34 -14.69
CA SER A 482 -4.51 -1.15 -13.99
C SER A 482 -3.13 -0.50 -14.08
N TYR A 483 -2.73 -0.03 -15.26
CA TYR A 483 -1.33 0.31 -15.52
C TYR A 483 -0.95 1.75 -15.19
N LEU A 484 -1.88 2.70 -15.32
CA LEU A 484 -1.62 4.12 -15.08
C LEU A 484 -1.31 4.40 -13.60
N PHE A 485 -2.01 3.69 -12.70
CA PHE A 485 -1.92 3.90 -11.25
C PHE A 485 -1.02 2.89 -10.54
N SER A 486 -0.56 1.83 -11.22
CA SER A 486 0.29 0.79 -10.65
C SER A 486 1.72 1.25 -10.31
N SER A 487 2.36 0.49 -9.43
CA SER A 487 3.81 0.60 -9.16
C SER A 487 4.65 0.05 -10.33
N LEU A 488 5.98 0.13 -10.24
CA LEU A 488 6.88 -0.42 -11.27
C LEU A 488 6.75 -1.94 -11.46
N PHE A 489 6.38 -2.68 -10.41
CA PHE A 489 6.32 -4.13 -10.46
C PHE A 489 4.93 -4.63 -10.88
N ILE A 490 4.76 -4.84 -12.18
CA ILE A 490 3.51 -5.34 -12.79
C ILE A 490 3.70 -6.70 -13.47
N GLY A 491 2.58 -7.34 -13.83
CA GLY A 491 2.56 -8.61 -14.53
C GLY A 491 2.13 -9.78 -13.63
N PRO A 492 2.18 -11.02 -14.15
CA PRO A 492 1.54 -12.18 -13.53
C PRO A 492 2.09 -12.58 -12.16
N THR A 493 3.35 -12.22 -11.86
CA THR A 493 4.02 -12.50 -10.59
C THR A 493 4.04 -11.31 -9.64
N SER A 494 3.35 -10.22 -9.98
CA SER A 494 3.28 -9.01 -9.17
C SER A 494 2.47 -9.21 -7.87
N GLN A 495 2.31 -8.13 -7.10
CA GLN A 495 1.48 -8.14 -5.88
C GLN A 495 -0.01 -7.88 -6.16
N ALA A 496 -0.35 -7.56 -7.41
CA ALA A 496 -1.71 -7.26 -7.85
C ALA A 496 -1.92 -7.57 -9.35
N PRO A 497 -1.61 -8.79 -9.85
CA PRO A 497 -1.86 -9.17 -11.23
C PRO A 497 -3.32 -8.97 -11.63
N ARG A 498 -3.50 -8.56 -12.89
CA ARG A 498 -4.82 -8.54 -13.53
C ARG A 498 -5.35 -9.96 -13.70
N VAL A 499 -6.67 -10.07 -13.80
CA VAL A 499 -7.34 -11.37 -14.00
C VAL A 499 -6.90 -12.07 -15.29
N ASP A 500 -6.41 -11.35 -16.30
CA ASP A 500 -6.01 -11.86 -17.60
C ASP A 500 -4.49 -11.93 -17.86
N GLU A 501 -3.65 -11.72 -16.84
CA GLU A 501 -2.17 -11.76 -17.00
C GLU A 501 -1.56 -13.15 -16.75
N ALA A 502 -2.22 -14.01 -15.97
CA ALA A 502 -1.60 -15.19 -15.37
C ALA A 502 -1.95 -16.52 -16.05
N ARG A 503 -3.21 -16.72 -16.47
CA ARG A 503 -3.71 -18.00 -16.99
C ARG A 503 -4.67 -17.76 -18.17
N ASP A 504 -4.40 -18.37 -19.32
CA ASP A 504 -5.08 -18.07 -20.59
C ASP A 504 -6.58 -18.39 -20.62
N ASP A 505 -7.02 -19.42 -19.92
CA ASP A 505 -8.42 -19.87 -19.85
C ASP A 505 -9.23 -19.16 -18.74
N ARG A 506 -8.60 -18.31 -17.92
CA ARG A 506 -9.28 -17.66 -16.79
C ARG A 506 -10.43 -16.76 -17.22
N LEU A 507 -10.30 -16.07 -18.36
CA LEU A 507 -11.40 -15.25 -18.91
C LEU A 507 -12.60 -16.09 -19.37
N TYR A 508 -12.37 -17.30 -19.86
CA TYR A 508 -13.45 -18.23 -20.22
C TYR A 508 -14.23 -18.69 -18.98
N GLU A 509 -13.51 -19.08 -17.91
CA GLU A 509 -14.15 -19.45 -16.64
C GLU A 509 -14.89 -18.27 -16.00
N LEU A 510 -14.34 -17.05 -16.12
CA LEU A 510 -14.99 -15.83 -15.63
C LEU A 510 -16.29 -15.52 -16.39
N GLU A 511 -16.35 -15.74 -17.71
CA GLU A 511 -17.59 -15.62 -18.48
C GLU A 511 -18.66 -16.61 -18.00
N ILE A 512 -18.28 -17.84 -17.66
CA ILE A 512 -19.21 -18.82 -17.07
C ILE A 512 -19.70 -18.33 -15.71
N ALA A 513 -18.81 -17.82 -14.85
CA ALA A 513 -19.20 -17.27 -13.55
C ALA A 513 -20.21 -16.12 -13.71
N PHE A 514 -20.01 -15.23 -14.68
CA PHE A 514 -20.95 -14.15 -15.00
C PHE A 514 -22.29 -14.66 -15.53
N GLN A 515 -22.31 -15.71 -16.37
CA GLN A 515 -23.55 -16.35 -16.79
C GLN A 515 -24.31 -16.97 -15.62
N GLN A 516 -23.61 -17.61 -14.67
CA GLN A 516 -24.25 -18.15 -13.47
C GLN A 516 -24.80 -17.02 -12.58
N LEU A 517 -24.07 -15.91 -12.48
CA LEU A 517 -24.55 -14.74 -11.74
C LEU A 517 -25.85 -14.21 -12.34
N GLU A 518 -25.92 -14.00 -13.67
CA GLU A 518 -27.12 -13.51 -14.36
C GLU A 518 -28.33 -14.44 -14.22
N ARG A 519 -28.10 -15.76 -14.11
CA ARG A 519 -29.18 -16.73 -13.87
C ARG A 519 -29.71 -16.70 -12.44
N LYS A 520 -28.89 -16.30 -11.47
CA LYS A 520 -29.21 -16.32 -10.04
C LYS A 520 -29.58 -14.96 -9.48
N HIS A 521 -29.23 -13.89 -10.18
CA HIS A 521 -29.38 -12.51 -9.75
C HIS A 521 -29.84 -11.61 -10.91
N ARG A 522 -30.86 -10.80 -10.66
CA ARG A 522 -31.32 -9.79 -11.62
C ARG A 522 -30.55 -8.50 -11.42
N ALA A 523 -29.85 -8.06 -12.45
CA ALA A 523 -29.11 -6.79 -12.44
C ALA A 523 -30.01 -5.62 -12.06
N GLY A 524 -29.52 -4.69 -11.24
CA GLY A 524 -30.32 -3.55 -10.77
C GLY A 524 -31.01 -3.77 -9.42
N GLU A 525 -31.17 -5.01 -8.97
CA GLU A 525 -31.94 -5.35 -7.76
C GLU A 525 -31.02 -5.79 -6.62
N ASP A 526 -31.46 -5.63 -5.38
CA ASP A 526 -30.75 -6.15 -4.21
C ASP A 526 -30.87 -7.69 -4.15
N THR A 527 -29.77 -8.37 -3.81
CA THR A 527 -29.74 -9.83 -3.69
C THR A 527 -30.17 -10.32 -2.31
N ALA A 528 -30.84 -11.47 -2.26
CA ALA A 528 -31.05 -12.21 -1.02
C ALA A 528 -29.87 -13.13 -0.64
N GLN A 529 -28.84 -13.21 -1.49
CA GLN A 529 -27.70 -14.12 -1.34
C GLN A 529 -26.36 -13.34 -1.37
N PRO A 530 -26.01 -12.59 -0.31
CA PRO A 530 -24.79 -11.75 -0.30
C PRO A 530 -23.50 -12.57 -0.50
N TRP A 531 -23.50 -13.86 -0.15
CA TRP A 531 -22.37 -14.77 -0.34
C TRP A 531 -22.14 -15.21 -1.80
N LEU A 532 -23.12 -15.02 -2.70
CA LEU A 532 -23.10 -15.57 -4.06
C LEU A 532 -21.90 -15.05 -4.85
N ILE A 533 -21.65 -13.75 -4.81
CA ILE A 533 -20.62 -13.10 -5.61
C ILE A 533 -19.22 -13.58 -5.23
N ASP A 534 -18.95 -13.73 -3.93
CA ASP A 534 -17.69 -14.27 -3.42
C ASP A 534 -17.48 -15.70 -3.92
N ARG A 535 -18.48 -16.56 -3.80
CA ARG A 535 -18.38 -17.97 -4.22
C ARG A 535 -18.13 -18.15 -5.71
N LEU A 536 -18.70 -17.30 -6.55
CA LEU A 536 -18.50 -17.35 -7.99
C LEU A 536 -17.10 -16.86 -8.40
N LEU A 537 -16.50 -15.92 -7.66
CA LEU A 537 -15.30 -15.21 -8.09
C LEU A 537 -14.02 -15.55 -7.30
N ARG A 538 -14.12 -16.09 -6.08
CA ARG A 538 -12.99 -16.31 -5.17
C ARG A 538 -11.84 -17.10 -5.77
N ASN A 539 -12.11 -18.09 -6.60
CA ASN A 539 -11.06 -18.91 -7.23
C ASN A 539 -10.52 -18.31 -8.54
N LEU A 540 -11.19 -17.28 -9.07
CA LEU A 540 -10.82 -16.60 -10.32
C LEU A 540 -10.04 -15.31 -10.06
N LEU A 541 -10.36 -14.61 -8.97
CA LEU A 541 -9.68 -13.39 -8.50
C LEU A 541 -8.53 -13.75 -7.55
N THR A 542 -7.50 -14.40 -8.10
CA THR A 542 -6.32 -14.87 -7.36
C THR A 542 -5.04 -14.64 -8.13
N ASP A 543 -3.91 -14.57 -7.43
CA ASP A 543 -2.59 -14.67 -8.05
C ASP A 543 -2.30 -16.10 -8.56
N LEU A 544 -1.10 -16.34 -9.09
CA LEU A 544 -0.65 -17.65 -9.56
C LEU A 544 -0.59 -18.74 -8.46
N THR A 545 -0.61 -18.36 -7.19
CA THR A 545 -0.57 -19.27 -6.03
C THR A 545 -1.96 -19.54 -5.43
N GLY A 546 -3.01 -18.91 -5.97
CA GLY A 546 -4.37 -19.03 -5.46
C GLY A 546 -4.69 -18.04 -4.32
N ASN A 547 -3.86 -17.02 -4.12
CA ASN A 547 -4.05 -16.05 -3.04
C ASN A 547 -4.96 -14.89 -3.48
N THR A 548 -6.12 -14.75 -2.83
CA THR A 548 -7.10 -13.67 -3.09
C THR A 548 -6.65 -12.30 -2.59
N HIS A 549 -5.80 -12.25 -1.56
CA HIS A 549 -5.19 -11.02 -1.07
C HIS A 549 -4.16 -10.44 -2.07
N ARG A 550 -3.72 -11.21 -3.06
CA ARG A 550 -2.75 -10.79 -4.08
C ARG A 550 -3.35 -10.56 -5.46
N ALA A 551 -4.67 -10.44 -5.59
CA ALA A 551 -5.31 -10.09 -6.85
C ALA A 551 -5.48 -8.56 -6.98
N GLU A 552 -5.54 -8.03 -8.20
CA GLU A 552 -5.88 -6.62 -8.44
C GLU A 552 -7.18 -6.20 -7.72
N PHE A 553 -8.22 -7.03 -7.86
CA PHE A 553 -9.45 -6.95 -7.09
C PHE A 553 -9.40 -8.00 -5.98
N SER A 554 -9.03 -7.58 -4.78
CA SER A 554 -9.01 -8.48 -3.64
C SER A 554 -10.38 -8.57 -2.99
N ILE A 555 -10.88 -9.80 -2.92
CA ILE A 555 -12.15 -10.15 -2.26
C ILE A 555 -11.93 -10.95 -0.97
N ASP A 556 -10.71 -10.94 -0.43
CA ASP A 556 -10.37 -11.65 0.81
C ASP A 556 -11.27 -11.20 1.97
N LYS A 557 -11.53 -9.89 2.03
CA LYS A 557 -12.39 -9.22 3.03
C LYS A 557 -13.85 -9.05 2.56
N LEU A 558 -14.30 -9.73 1.49
CA LEU A 558 -15.67 -9.58 0.96
C LEU A 558 -16.69 -10.44 1.72
N TYR A 559 -16.73 -11.76 1.45
CA TYR A 559 -17.61 -12.70 2.14
C TYR A 559 -16.92 -14.06 2.33
N SER A 560 -15.99 -14.15 3.30
CA SER A 560 -15.25 -15.40 3.52
C SER A 560 -16.16 -16.59 3.91
N PRO A 561 -15.93 -17.78 3.33
CA PRO A 561 -16.53 -19.04 3.72
C PRO A 561 -16.32 -19.44 5.18
N GLU A 562 -15.16 -19.10 5.73
CA GLU A 562 -14.53 -19.82 6.85
C GLU A 562 -15.12 -19.45 8.21
N GLY A 563 -15.69 -18.25 8.33
CA GLY A 563 -16.29 -17.78 9.57
C GLY A 563 -16.85 -16.36 9.47
N PRO A 564 -17.55 -15.90 10.51
CA PRO A 564 -18.16 -14.57 10.55
C PRO A 564 -17.14 -13.42 10.49
N THR A 565 -15.90 -13.66 10.91
CA THR A 565 -14.83 -12.65 10.94
C THR A 565 -14.38 -12.16 9.56
N GLY A 566 -14.53 -12.97 8.51
CA GLY A 566 -14.16 -12.61 7.13
C GLY A 566 -15.32 -12.11 6.28
N ARG A 567 -16.49 -11.86 6.85
CA ARG A 567 -17.69 -11.37 6.13
C ARG A 567 -17.85 -9.86 6.29
N LEU A 568 -16.92 -9.11 5.72
CA LEU A 568 -16.80 -7.66 5.98
C LEU A 568 -17.46 -6.80 4.90
N GLY A 569 -17.79 -7.37 3.74
CA GLY A 569 -18.38 -6.65 2.62
C GLY A 569 -17.43 -5.68 1.94
N LEU A 570 -16.11 -5.93 2.01
CA LEU A 570 -15.08 -5.05 1.49
C LEU A 570 -14.45 -5.60 0.20
N LEU A 571 -14.21 -4.70 -0.77
CA LEU A 571 -13.39 -4.93 -1.96
C LEU A 571 -12.18 -4.03 -1.90
N GLU A 572 -11.00 -4.59 -2.14
CA GLU A 572 -9.76 -3.81 -2.16
C GLU A 572 -9.17 -3.75 -3.57
N PHE A 573 -8.85 -2.54 -4.02
CA PHE A 573 -8.14 -2.27 -5.26
C PHE A 573 -6.66 -2.19 -4.95
N ARG A 574 -5.89 -3.17 -5.45
CA ARG A 574 -4.48 -3.31 -5.08
C ARG A 574 -3.48 -2.74 -6.09
N ALA A 575 -3.90 -2.57 -7.34
CA ALA A 575 -3.05 -2.01 -8.40
C ALA A 575 -2.92 -0.46 -8.34
N PHE A 576 -2.85 0.09 -7.13
CA PHE A 576 -2.68 1.53 -6.88
C PHE A 576 -1.38 1.75 -6.11
N GLU A 577 -0.50 2.56 -6.68
CA GLU A 577 0.69 3.10 -6.03
C GLU A 577 0.35 4.38 -5.28
N MET A 578 1.12 4.67 -4.23
CA MET A 578 0.99 5.90 -3.45
C MET A 578 1.22 7.16 -4.30
N PRO A 579 0.22 8.04 -4.44
CA PRO A 579 0.39 9.28 -5.18
C PRO A 579 1.26 10.27 -4.40
N PRO A 580 2.13 11.01 -5.08
CA PRO A 580 3.02 12.00 -4.46
C PRO A 580 2.29 13.21 -3.87
N HIS A 581 1.00 13.41 -4.18
CA HIS A 581 0.22 14.56 -3.75
C HIS A 581 -1.22 14.20 -3.39
N ALA A 582 -1.74 14.80 -2.30
CA ALA A 582 -3.10 14.56 -1.80
C ALA A 582 -4.19 14.78 -2.87
N ARG A 583 -4.11 15.89 -3.63
CA ARG A 583 -5.03 16.16 -4.75
C ARG A 583 -5.00 15.10 -5.86
N MET A 584 -3.85 14.45 -6.13
CA MET A 584 -3.81 13.32 -7.07
C MET A 584 -4.55 12.12 -6.46
N SER A 585 -4.27 11.78 -5.20
CA SER A 585 -5.02 10.74 -4.49
C SER A 585 -6.53 10.98 -4.54
N ALA A 586 -6.97 12.24 -4.35
CA ALA A 586 -8.37 12.63 -4.47
C ALA A 586 -8.98 12.34 -5.85
N VAL A 587 -8.27 12.61 -6.95
CA VAL A 587 -8.76 12.32 -8.31
C VAL A 587 -8.89 10.81 -8.56
N GLN A 588 -7.96 9.99 -8.05
CA GLN A 588 -8.11 8.53 -8.09
C GLN A 588 -9.37 8.09 -7.33
N MET A 589 -9.58 8.62 -6.12
CA MET A 589 -10.76 8.27 -5.34
C MET A 589 -12.04 8.72 -6.03
N LEU A 590 -12.06 9.91 -6.63
CA LEU A 590 -13.20 10.44 -7.38
C LEU A 590 -13.56 9.56 -8.58
N LEU A 591 -12.55 9.11 -9.34
CA LEU A 591 -12.74 8.18 -10.45
C LEU A 591 -13.46 6.90 -9.99
N LEU A 592 -13.00 6.29 -8.89
CA LEU A 592 -13.63 5.09 -8.33
C LEU A 592 -15.08 5.35 -7.90
N ARG A 593 -15.34 6.46 -7.19
CA ARG A 593 -16.71 6.84 -6.77
C ARG A 593 -17.63 7.05 -7.96
N ALA A 594 -17.17 7.75 -8.99
CA ALA A 594 -17.95 8.03 -10.19
C ALA A 594 -18.29 6.75 -10.97
N LEU A 595 -17.33 5.83 -11.10
CA LEU A 595 -17.54 4.52 -11.72
C LEU A 595 -18.54 3.68 -10.93
N VAL A 596 -18.45 3.65 -9.59
CA VAL A 596 -19.44 2.98 -8.74
C VAL A 596 -20.83 3.58 -8.94
N ALA A 597 -20.95 4.92 -8.90
CA ALA A 597 -22.22 5.61 -9.09
C ALA A 597 -22.82 5.32 -10.49
N ARG A 598 -21.99 5.34 -11.54
CA ARG A 598 -22.38 4.98 -12.91
C ARG A 598 -22.88 3.54 -12.99
N PHE A 599 -22.10 2.57 -12.51
CA PHE A 599 -22.44 1.14 -12.61
C PHE A 599 -23.61 0.73 -11.72
N TRP A 600 -23.82 1.44 -10.62
CA TRP A 600 -24.99 1.26 -9.78
C TRP A 600 -26.27 1.63 -10.56
N GLN A 601 -26.30 2.81 -11.18
CA GLN A 601 -27.46 3.25 -11.96
C GLN A 601 -27.63 2.42 -13.24
N VAL A 602 -26.54 2.16 -13.95
CA VAL A 602 -26.53 1.41 -15.22
C VAL A 602 -25.39 0.38 -15.20
N PRO A 603 -25.69 -0.90 -14.90
CA PRO A 603 -24.68 -1.97 -14.88
C PRO A 603 -23.92 -2.07 -16.21
N TYR A 604 -22.60 -2.22 -16.14
CA TYR A 604 -21.78 -2.38 -17.33
C TYR A 604 -21.79 -3.84 -17.80
N ARG A 605 -22.22 -4.06 -19.05
CA ARG A 605 -22.42 -5.39 -19.66
C ARG A 605 -21.55 -5.60 -20.91
N GLY A 606 -20.35 -5.01 -20.91
CA GLY A 606 -19.36 -5.25 -21.96
C GLY A 606 -18.97 -6.73 -22.05
N LYS A 607 -18.46 -7.16 -23.21
CA LYS A 607 -17.84 -8.49 -23.36
C LYS A 607 -16.38 -8.40 -22.93
N LEU A 608 -15.85 -9.47 -22.35
CA LEU A 608 -14.42 -9.56 -22.03
C LEU A 608 -13.60 -9.64 -23.32
N VAL A 609 -12.54 -8.85 -23.41
CA VAL A 609 -11.66 -8.76 -24.58
C VAL A 609 -10.47 -9.71 -24.42
N ARG A 610 -10.18 -10.54 -25.43
CA ARG A 610 -9.01 -11.42 -25.43
C ARG A 610 -7.76 -10.67 -25.89
N TRP A 611 -7.18 -9.84 -25.01
CA TRP A 611 -6.00 -9.04 -25.34
C TRP A 611 -4.78 -9.87 -25.74
N GLY A 612 -4.57 -11.03 -25.10
CA GLY A 612 -3.41 -11.88 -25.34
C GLY A 612 -2.10 -11.11 -25.19
N THR A 613 -1.17 -11.29 -26.12
CA THR A 613 0.14 -10.63 -26.06
C THR A 613 0.08 -9.11 -26.21
N ALA A 614 -1.03 -8.54 -26.73
CA ALA A 614 -1.21 -7.09 -26.82
C ALA A 614 -1.16 -6.40 -25.45
N LEU A 615 -1.48 -7.13 -24.37
CA LEU A 615 -1.42 -6.64 -23.01
C LEU A 615 0.02 -6.25 -22.59
N HIS A 616 1.01 -7.06 -22.96
CA HIS A 616 2.43 -6.80 -22.66
C HIS A 616 3.22 -6.16 -23.82
N ASP A 617 2.51 -5.74 -24.87
CA ASP A 617 3.06 -5.01 -26.01
C ASP A 617 2.50 -3.59 -26.08
N ARG A 618 1.24 -3.47 -26.53
CA ARG A 618 0.54 -2.20 -26.75
C ARG A 618 0.21 -1.50 -25.43
N TRP A 619 -0.38 -2.23 -24.48
CA TRP A 619 -0.95 -1.65 -23.26
C TRP A 619 0.07 -1.24 -22.20
N LEU A 620 1.36 -1.46 -22.47
CA LEU A 620 2.46 -0.98 -21.63
C LEU A 620 3.09 0.32 -22.15
N LEU A 621 2.64 0.83 -23.29
CA LEU A 621 3.14 2.07 -23.88
C LEU A 621 2.29 3.27 -23.43
N PRO A 622 2.93 4.41 -23.05
CA PRO A 622 2.27 5.62 -22.56
C PRO A 622 1.12 6.11 -23.41
N TYR A 623 1.25 6.08 -24.74
CA TYR A 623 0.24 6.61 -25.66
C TYR A 623 -1.07 5.84 -25.54
N PHE A 624 -1.02 4.51 -25.53
CA PHE A 624 -2.23 3.69 -25.49
C PHE A 624 -2.89 3.76 -24.12
N VAL A 625 -2.11 3.78 -23.03
CA VAL A 625 -2.63 3.99 -21.68
C VAL A 625 -3.31 5.37 -21.56
N ALA A 626 -2.68 6.43 -22.08
CA ALA A 626 -3.25 7.78 -22.07
C ALA A 626 -4.48 7.93 -22.99
N ALA A 627 -4.53 7.18 -24.11
CA ALA A 627 -5.71 7.16 -24.96
C ALA A 627 -6.89 6.43 -24.28
N ASP A 628 -6.64 5.28 -23.66
CA ASP A 628 -7.68 4.48 -23.02
C ASP A 628 -8.26 5.14 -21.77
N ILE A 629 -7.46 5.85 -20.96
CA ILE A 629 -8.02 6.64 -19.85
C ILE A 629 -8.89 7.81 -20.36
N ARG A 630 -8.62 8.36 -21.55
CA ARG A 630 -9.49 9.36 -22.19
C ARG A 630 -10.80 8.74 -22.67
N ASP A 631 -10.79 7.48 -23.09
CA ASP A 631 -12.02 6.74 -23.41
C ASP A 631 -12.88 6.55 -22.15
N VAL A 632 -12.27 6.22 -21.01
CA VAL A 632 -12.96 6.16 -19.70
C VAL A 632 -13.56 7.52 -19.34
N VAL A 633 -12.81 8.61 -19.50
CA VAL A 633 -13.32 9.98 -19.28
C VAL A 633 -14.47 10.30 -20.22
N THR A 634 -14.39 9.90 -21.48
CA THR A 634 -15.45 10.11 -22.47
C THR A 634 -16.73 9.37 -22.10
N ASP A 635 -16.62 8.13 -21.62
CA ASP A 635 -17.76 7.34 -21.13
C ASP A 635 -18.40 7.99 -19.88
N LEU A 636 -17.60 8.43 -18.91
CA LEU A 636 -18.08 9.14 -17.72
C LEU A 636 -18.76 10.47 -18.08
N ASN A 637 -18.19 11.24 -19.02
CA ASN A 637 -18.76 12.47 -19.53
C ASN A 637 -20.10 12.22 -20.26
N ALA A 638 -20.17 11.17 -21.07
CA ALA A 638 -21.39 10.78 -21.77
C ALA A 638 -22.51 10.35 -20.80
N PHE A 639 -22.15 9.70 -19.69
CA PHE A 639 -23.08 9.42 -18.60
C PHE A 639 -23.51 10.67 -17.85
N GLY A 640 -22.66 11.70 -17.87
CA GLY A 640 -22.95 13.03 -17.35
C GLY A 640 -21.99 13.48 -16.26
N TYR A 641 -20.96 12.73 -15.87
CA TYR A 641 -19.92 13.17 -14.93
C TYR A 641 -18.82 13.93 -15.68
N ALA A 642 -18.80 15.25 -15.53
CA ALA A 642 -17.94 16.17 -16.28
C ALA A 642 -16.45 16.12 -15.87
N PHE A 643 -15.76 15.03 -16.18
CA PHE A 643 -14.32 14.89 -16.04
C PHE A 643 -13.58 15.61 -17.17
N ASP A 644 -12.53 16.36 -16.82
CA ASP A 644 -11.56 16.85 -17.79
C ASP A 644 -10.44 15.81 -17.97
N ALA A 645 -10.14 15.47 -19.23
CA ALA A 645 -9.06 14.54 -19.56
C ALA A 645 -7.70 14.97 -19.00
N THR A 646 -7.44 16.28 -18.92
CA THR A 646 -6.19 16.84 -18.41
C THR A 646 -5.97 16.57 -16.92
N TRP A 647 -7.00 16.18 -16.16
CA TRP A 647 -6.85 15.81 -14.75
C TRP A 647 -5.99 14.55 -14.56
N PHE A 648 -5.81 13.76 -15.62
CA PHE A 648 -4.98 12.56 -15.62
C PHE A 648 -3.54 12.80 -16.10
N ASP A 649 -3.24 13.97 -16.68
CA ASP A 649 -1.90 14.29 -17.18
C ASP A 649 -0.80 14.22 -16.09
N PRO A 650 -1.04 14.65 -14.83
CA PRO A 650 -0.04 14.47 -13.76
C PRO A 650 0.29 12.99 -13.48
N PHE A 651 -0.66 12.07 -13.64
CA PHE A 651 -0.41 10.64 -13.50
C PHE A 651 0.36 10.09 -14.68
N VAL A 652 0.03 10.54 -15.90
CA VAL A 652 0.77 10.15 -17.11
C VAL A 652 2.23 10.61 -17.01
N GLU A 653 2.48 11.83 -16.57
CA GLU A 653 3.86 12.34 -16.42
C GLU A 653 4.60 11.65 -15.27
N PHE A 654 3.92 11.33 -14.16
CA PHE A 654 4.51 10.58 -13.06
C PHE A 654 4.86 9.14 -13.46
N ARG A 655 3.95 8.45 -14.14
CA ARG A 655 4.13 7.06 -14.55
C ARG A 655 5.07 6.89 -15.74
N PHE A 656 5.02 7.84 -16.68
CA PHE A 656 5.74 7.81 -17.96
C PHE A 656 6.54 9.09 -18.18
N PRO A 657 7.56 9.36 -17.33
CA PRO A 657 8.33 10.59 -17.41
C PRO A 657 8.99 10.76 -18.79
N ARG A 658 8.99 12.01 -19.27
CA ARG A 658 9.65 12.39 -20.51
C ARG A 658 11.17 12.49 -20.33
N PHE A 659 11.93 11.86 -21.22
CA PHE A 659 13.40 11.99 -21.25
C PHE A 659 13.84 13.17 -22.11
N GLY A 660 13.23 13.37 -23.27
CA GLY A 660 13.51 14.51 -24.12
C GLY A 660 12.89 14.43 -25.51
N THR A 661 13.04 15.53 -26.25
CA THR A 661 12.46 15.71 -27.58
C THR A 661 13.48 16.39 -28.50
N VAL A 662 13.57 15.92 -29.75
CA VAL A 662 14.35 16.55 -30.84
C VAL A 662 13.45 16.78 -32.04
N THR A 663 13.77 17.79 -32.86
CA THR A 663 13.04 18.08 -34.10
C THR A 663 14.01 18.34 -35.23
N TYR A 664 13.81 17.67 -36.37
CA TYR A 664 14.61 17.80 -37.59
C TYR A 664 13.69 17.83 -38.80
N ASP A 665 13.85 18.83 -39.67
CA ASP A 665 13.06 18.99 -40.90
C ASP A 665 11.52 18.85 -40.70
N GLY A 666 11.02 19.41 -39.59
CA GLY A 666 9.58 19.36 -39.24
C GLY A 666 9.11 18.03 -38.64
N VAL A 667 9.98 17.03 -38.49
CA VAL A 667 9.68 15.77 -37.79
C VAL A 667 10.24 15.81 -36.37
N SER A 668 9.39 15.57 -35.38
CA SER A 668 9.78 15.53 -33.97
C SER A 668 9.83 14.09 -33.45
N ILE A 669 10.84 13.76 -32.66
CA ILE A 669 10.98 12.50 -31.93
C ILE A 669 10.97 12.81 -30.42
N GLU A 670 10.04 12.22 -29.69
CA GLU A 670 9.94 12.27 -28.23
C GLU A 670 10.18 10.88 -27.63
N LEU A 671 11.03 10.83 -26.59
CA LEU A 671 11.29 9.62 -25.82
C LEU A 671 10.65 9.71 -24.43
N ARG A 672 9.85 8.69 -24.08
CA ARG A 672 9.26 8.52 -22.75
C ARG A 672 9.58 7.14 -22.20
N GLN A 673 9.70 7.06 -20.88
CA GLN A 673 9.67 5.77 -20.17
C GLN A 673 8.37 5.04 -20.50
N ALA A 674 8.46 3.73 -20.74
CA ALA A 674 7.30 2.84 -20.83
C ALA A 674 7.37 1.77 -19.74
N ILE A 675 6.29 1.00 -19.59
CA ILE A 675 6.23 -0.05 -18.58
C ILE A 675 6.90 -1.32 -19.12
N GLU A 676 7.64 -2.02 -18.26
CA GLU A 676 8.17 -3.35 -18.54
C GLU A 676 7.88 -4.25 -17.33
N PRO A 677 7.20 -5.40 -17.51
CA PRO A 677 6.96 -6.33 -16.43
C PRO A 677 8.25 -7.06 -16.09
N TRP A 678 8.58 -7.11 -14.80
CA TRP A 678 9.71 -7.91 -14.34
C TRP A 678 9.23 -9.28 -13.87
N HIS A 679 9.71 -10.32 -14.54
CA HIS A 679 9.31 -11.68 -14.21
C HIS A 679 10.13 -12.23 -13.06
N VAL A 680 9.45 -12.91 -12.14
CA VAL A 680 10.10 -13.78 -11.17
C VAL A 680 10.71 -14.97 -11.92
N LEU A 681 11.99 -15.24 -11.65
CA LEU A 681 12.78 -16.31 -12.26
C LEU A 681 12.56 -17.66 -11.56
N GLY A 682 13.18 -18.70 -12.11
CA GLY A 682 13.22 -20.02 -11.50
C GLY A 682 13.83 -20.00 -10.09
N GLU A 683 13.46 -20.99 -9.29
CA GLU A 683 13.98 -21.16 -7.93
C GLU A 683 15.48 -21.45 -7.93
N GLU A 684 16.22 -20.75 -7.08
CA GLU A 684 17.62 -21.03 -6.80
C GLU A 684 17.77 -21.47 -5.34
N ILE A 685 18.44 -22.60 -5.12
CA ILE A 685 18.72 -23.11 -3.77
C ILE A 685 20.00 -22.45 -3.26
N SER A 686 19.88 -21.66 -2.19
CA SER A 686 21.00 -21.13 -1.45
C SER A 686 21.19 -21.89 -0.13
N ALA A 687 22.35 -21.75 0.51
CA ALA A 687 22.63 -22.37 1.81
C ALA A 687 21.66 -21.91 2.92
N GLY A 688 20.93 -20.80 2.72
CA GLY A 688 19.93 -20.25 3.66
C GLY A 688 18.47 -20.44 3.24
N GLY A 689 18.19 -21.16 2.15
CA GLY A 689 16.83 -21.40 1.65
C GLY A 689 16.68 -21.16 0.14
N THR A 690 15.44 -21.25 -0.34
CA THR A 690 15.11 -21.04 -1.75
C THR A 690 14.86 -19.55 -2.02
N ALA A 691 15.58 -18.98 -2.99
CA ALA A 691 15.38 -17.62 -3.47
C ALA A 691 14.72 -17.64 -4.85
N ARG A 692 13.92 -16.62 -5.16
CA ARG A 692 13.40 -16.38 -6.51
C ARG A 692 13.74 -14.95 -6.90
N TYR A 693 14.70 -14.79 -7.80
CA TYR A 693 15.12 -13.48 -8.29
C TYR A 693 14.09 -12.88 -9.24
N VAL A 694 14.13 -11.56 -9.40
CA VAL A 694 13.31 -10.82 -10.37
C VAL A 694 14.23 -10.27 -11.44
N ASP A 695 13.93 -10.55 -12.72
CA ASP A 695 14.71 -10.01 -13.83
C ASP A 695 14.36 -8.54 -14.09
N SER A 696 15.09 -7.66 -13.39
CA SER A 696 15.02 -6.20 -13.54
C SER A 696 16.03 -5.65 -14.55
N SER A 697 16.63 -6.52 -15.39
CA SER A 697 17.63 -6.13 -16.39
C SER A 697 17.05 -5.54 -17.66
N VAL A 698 15.74 -5.69 -17.86
CA VAL A 698 15.03 -5.31 -19.08
C VAL A 698 14.25 -4.03 -18.82
N GLU A 699 14.32 -3.12 -19.79
CA GLU A 699 13.59 -1.86 -19.79
C GLU A 699 12.84 -1.66 -21.10
N ARG A 700 11.89 -0.72 -21.08
CA ARG A 700 11.12 -0.32 -22.25
C ARG A 700 11.01 1.20 -22.35
N LEU A 701 11.16 1.71 -23.57
CA LEU A 701 10.85 3.08 -23.94
C LEU A 701 9.71 3.12 -24.95
N GLN A 702 8.98 4.23 -24.97
CA GLN A 702 8.16 4.61 -26.11
C GLN A 702 8.84 5.74 -26.88
N VAL A 703 8.87 5.57 -28.19
CA VAL A 703 9.22 6.59 -29.17
C VAL A 703 7.92 7.11 -29.76
N LYS A 704 7.64 8.39 -29.59
CA LYS A 704 6.56 9.09 -30.28
C LYS A 704 7.16 9.97 -31.38
N VAL A 705 6.63 9.87 -32.59
CA VAL A 705 7.12 10.64 -33.74
C VAL A 705 5.96 11.41 -34.37
N SER A 706 6.15 12.70 -34.60
CA SER A 706 5.13 13.58 -35.21
C SER A 706 5.71 14.34 -36.40
N GLY A 707 4.86 14.67 -37.38
CA GLY A 707 5.29 15.33 -38.63
C GLY A 707 5.82 14.37 -39.69
N VAL A 708 5.65 13.06 -39.49
CA VAL A 708 6.13 12.02 -40.41
C VAL A 708 5.33 12.02 -41.71
N THR A 709 6.00 12.17 -42.84
CA THR A 709 5.46 11.83 -44.16
C THR A 709 5.54 10.31 -44.39
N PRO A 710 4.40 9.59 -44.50
CA PRO A 710 4.40 8.15 -44.76
C PRO A 710 5.15 7.78 -46.04
N GLY A 711 5.98 6.74 -46.00
CA GLY A 711 6.77 6.27 -47.15
C GLY A 711 8.05 7.07 -47.43
N ARG A 712 8.27 8.22 -46.78
CA ARG A 712 9.51 9.01 -46.86
C ARG A 712 10.37 8.89 -45.61
N HIS A 713 9.77 8.99 -44.43
CA HIS A 713 10.54 8.98 -43.19
C HIS A 713 10.45 7.63 -42.51
N ALA A 714 11.58 7.18 -41.97
CA ALA A 714 11.68 6.05 -41.07
C ALA A 714 12.46 6.46 -39.81
N VAL A 715 12.19 5.79 -38.69
CA VAL A 715 13.00 5.93 -37.47
C VAL A 715 13.58 4.57 -37.14
N THR A 716 14.87 4.53 -36.84
CA THR A 716 15.55 3.32 -36.36
C THR A 716 15.99 3.49 -34.91
N CYS A 717 16.19 2.38 -34.22
CA CYS A 717 16.91 2.31 -32.95
C CYS A 717 18.05 1.31 -33.11
N ASN A 718 19.29 1.73 -32.87
CA ASN A 718 20.50 0.95 -33.13
C ASN A 718 20.48 0.32 -34.55
N GLN A 719 20.14 1.16 -35.54
CA GLN A 719 20.05 0.81 -36.97
C GLN A 719 18.95 -0.20 -37.35
N ARG A 720 18.08 -0.61 -36.41
CA ARG A 720 16.93 -1.47 -36.67
C ARG A 720 15.64 -0.64 -36.77
N ALA A 721 14.82 -0.90 -37.78
CA ALA A 721 13.59 -0.14 -38.02
C ALA A 721 12.60 -0.26 -36.86
N LEU A 722 12.03 0.88 -36.43
CA LEU A 722 10.94 0.87 -35.45
C LEU A 722 9.61 0.48 -36.13
N PRO A 723 8.78 -0.36 -35.49
CA PRO A 723 7.44 -0.67 -35.97
C PRO A 723 6.47 0.49 -35.66
N LEU A 724 6.60 1.59 -36.42
CA LEU A 724 5.81 2.80 -36.23
C LEU A 724 4.31 2.52 -36.44
N THR A 725 3.56 2.56 -35.34
CA THR A 725 2.12 2.32 -35.28
C THR A 725 1.38 3.65 -35.30
N GLN A 726 0.35 3.78 -36.15
CA GLN A 726 -0.43 5.01 -36.26
C GLN A 726 -1.24 5.30 -35.00
N THR A 727 -1.34 6.57 -34.64
CA THR A 727 -2.09 7.06 -33.48
C THR A 727 -3.54 7.43 -33.80
N GLY A 728 -3.84 7.68 -35.07
CA GLY A 728 -5.11 8.28 -35.53
C GLY A 728 -4.97 9.77 -35.86
N VAL A 729 -3.90 10.42 -35.40
CA VAL A 729 -3.53 11.78 -35.84
C VAL A 729 -2.64 11.67 -37.09
N PRO A 730 -2.98 12.35 -38.20
CA PRO A 730 -2.17 12.30 -39.42
C PRO A 730 -0.72 12.71 -39.17
N GLY A 731 0.22 11.87 -39.60
CA GLY A 731 1.66 12.10 -39.43
C GLY A 731 2.20 11.84 -38.01
N GLU A 732 1.40 11.26 -37.12
CA GLU A 732 1.82 10.90 -35.75
C GLU A 732 1.80 9.38 -35.53
N PHE A 733 2.92 8.86 -35.03
CA PHE A 733 3.16 7.44 -34.83
C PHE A 733 3.82 7.16 -33.47
N VAL A 734 3.66 5.95 -32.97
CA VAL A 734 4.33 5.46 -31.76
C VAL A 734 4.95 4.08 -32.00
N ALA A 735 6.05 3.80 -31.31
CA ALA A 735 6.64 2.47 -31.24
C ALA A 735 7.28 2.24 -29.87
N GLY A 736 7.20 1.01 -29.37
CA GLY A 736 7.98 0.56 -28.22
C GLY A 736 9.39 0.16 -28.62
N VAL A 737 10.36 0.32 -27.70
CA VAL A 737 11.68 -0.30 -27.77
C VAL A 737 11.92 -1.04 -26.46
N ARG A 738 12.10 -2.36 -26.56
CA ARG A 738 12.43 -3.23 -25.43
C ARG A 738 13.86 -3.69 -25.57
N PHE A 739 14.63 -3.59 -24.49
CA PHE A 739 16.08 -3.80 -24.54
C PHE A 739 16.64 -4.23 -23.18
N ARG A 740 17.83 -4.82 -23.18
CA ARG A 740 18.58 -5.09 -21.96
C ARG A 740 19.38 -3.86 -21.52
N ALA A 741 19.07 -3.35 -20.33
CA ALA A 741 19.67 -2.16 -19.76
C ALA A 741 20.99 -2.45 -19.02
N TRP A 742 21.07 -3.57 -18.30
CA TRP A 742 22.26 -4.00 -17.55
C TRP A 742 22.33 -5.54 -17.48
N ASN A 743 23.37 -6.12 -16.87
CA ASN A 743 23.56 -7.59 -16.86
C ASN A 743 23.70 -8.16 -15.43
N PRO A 744 22.60 -8.61 -14.79
CA PRO A 744 22.67 -9.35 -13.52
C PRO A 744 23.23 -10.77 -13.72
N PRO A 745 23.69 -11.42 -12.63
CA PRO A 745 24.07 -12.82 -12.66
C PRO A 745 22.89 -13.75 -13.00
N SER A 746 21.68 -13.41 -12.53
CA SER A 746 20.44 -14.17 -12.81
C SER A 746 19.47 -13.30 -13.63
N ALA A 747 19.15 -13.73 -14.86
CA ALA A 747 18.19 -13.10 -15.76
C ALA A 747 17.68 -14.08 -16.82
N LEU A 748 16.57 -13.73 -17.48
CA LEU A 748 16.16 -14.39 -18.72
C LEU A 748 17.20 -14.10 -19.81
N HIS A 749 17.63 -15.11 -20.56
CA HIS A 749 18.64 -14.94 -21.63
C HIS A 749 19.95 -14.26 -21.17
N PRO A 750 20.70 -14.84 -20.23
CA PRO A 750 21.88 -14.22 -19.62
C PRO A 750 23.06 -13.98 -20.59
N THR A 751 23.02 -14.57 -21.79
CA THR A 751 24.03 -14.39 -22.84
C THR A 751 23.84 -13.11 -23.65
N ILE A 752 22.69 -12.44 -23.52
CA ILE A 752 22.45 -11.16 -24.17
C ILE A 752 23.09 -10.07 -23.30
N GLY A 753 24.03 -9.32 -23.87
CA GLY A 753 24.68 -8.20 -23.18
C GLY A 753 23.79 -6.95 -23.10
N PRO A 754 24.19 -5.93 -22.33
CA PRO A 754 23.55 -4.62 -22.35
C PRO A 754 23.52 -4.03 -23.76
N GLN A 755 22.40 -3.40 -24.12
CA GLN A 755 22.15 -2.86 -25.46
C GLN A 755 22.13 -1.32 -25.46
N ALA A 756 22.57 -0.70 -24.37
CA ALA A 756 22.73 0.73 -24.22
C ALA A 756 24.14 1.19 -24.66
N PRO A 757 24.30 2.43 -25.17
CA PRO A 757 23.25 3.41 -25.40
C PRO A 757 22.31 3.03 -26.55
N LEU A 758 21.11 3.61 -26.53
CA LEU A 758 20.14 3.51 -27.63
C LEU A 758 20.30 4.73 -28.53
N THR A 759 20.64 4.49 -29.79
CA THR A 759 20.79 5.54 -30.80
C THR A 759 19.59 5.53 -31.72
N PHE A 760 18.88 6.66 -31.80
CA PHE A 760 17.71 6.85 -32.64
C PHE A 760 18.06 7.72 -33.84
N ASP A 761 17.83 7.20 -35.05
CA ASP A 761 18.10 7.91 -36.30
C ASP A 761 16.80 8.19 -37.05
N LEU A 762 16.56 9.45 -37.42
CA LEU A 762 15.52 9.84 -38.37
C LEU A 762 16.10 9.76 -39.78
N ILE A 763 15.47 8.98 -40.65
CA ILE A 763 16.01 8.67 -41.98
C ILE A 763 15.04 9.17 -43.05
N ASP A 764 15.58 9.87 -44.04
CA ASP A 764 14.89 10.14 -45.30
C ASP A 764 15.19 8.99 -46.26
N THR A 765 14.20 8.13 -46.49
CA THR A 765 14.33 6.95 -47.35
C THR A 765 14.43 7.31 -48.83
N TRP A 766 13.97 8.50 -49.24
CA TRP A 766 14.11 8.96 -50.63
C TRP A 766 15.55 9.39 -50.92
N ALA A 767 16.18 10.04 -49.94
CA ALA A 767 17.58 10.45 -50.03
C ALA A 767 18.58 9.37 -49.56
N GLY A 768 18.09 8.31 -48.89
CA GLY A 768 18.91 7.21 -48.37
C GLY A 768 19.90 7.64 -47.28
N ARG A 769 19.55 8.63 -46.45
CA ARG A 769 20.45 9.19 -45.42
C ARG A 769 19.72 9.58 -44.14
N ALA A 770 20.45 9.60 -43.03
CA ALA A 770 19.97 10.16 -41.77
C ALA A 770 19.83 11.70 -41.88
N LEU A 771 18.71 12.24 -41.42
CA LEU A 771 18.43 13.68 -41.27
C LEU A 771 18.93 14.23 -39.93
N GLY A 772 18.94 13.38 -38.90
CA GLY A 772 19.28 13.72 -37.52
C GLY A 772 18.86 12.61 -36.57
N GLY A 773 18.94 12.85 -35.27
CA GLY A 773 18.56 11.86 -34.27
C GLY A 773 19.03 12.20 -32.87
N CYS A 774 18.86 11.25 -31.94
CA CYS A 774 19.20 11.43 -30.53
C CYS A 774 19.74 10.14 -29.92
N THR A 775 20.35 10.25 -28.75
CA THR A 775 20.89 9.09 -28.02
C THR A 775 20.35 9.07 -26.60
N TYR A 776 19.94 7.88 -26.15
CA TYR A 776 19.52 7.62 -24.78
C TYR A 776 20.50 6.70 -24.06
N HIS A 777 20.80 7.02 -22.81
CA HIS A 777 21.69 6.27 -21.95
C HIS A 777 20.94 5.70 -20.73
N VAL A 778 21.28 4.46 -20.35
CA VAL A 778 20.74 3.83 -19.12
C VAL A 778 21.36 4.46 -17.88
N SER A 779 22.68 4.65 -17.89
CA SER A 779 23.44 5.32 -16.83
C SER A 779 24.02 6.65 -17.33
N HIS A 780 24.67 7.40 -16.45
CA HIS A 780 25.26 8.68 -16.83
C HIS A 780 26.34 8.47 -17.93
N PRO A 781 26.29 9.21 -19.06
CA PRO A 781 27.16 8.98 -20.22
C PRO A 781 28.66 9.05 -19.91
N GLY A 782 29.06 9.83 -18.90
CA GLY A 782 30.44 9.91 -18.40
C GLY A 782 30.92 8.69 -17.60
N GLY A 783 30.20 7.56 -17.61
CA GLY A 783 30.54 6.35 -16.88
C GLY A 783 30.30 6.40 -15.37
N ARG A 784 29.56 7.42 -14.90
CA ARG A 784 29.21 7.57 -13.48
C ARG A 784 28.03 6.65 -13.15
N ASN A 785 28.30 5.63 -12.35
CA ASN A 785 27.27 4.85 -11.68
C ASN A 785 27.04 5.48 -10.31
N TYR A 786 25.79 5.82 -10.00
CA TYR A 786 25.45 6.38 -8.70
C TYR A 786 25.28 5.25 -7.70
N ASP A 787 26.01 5.32 -6.59
CA ASP A 787 25.86 4.39 -5.46
C ASP A 787 24.88 4.90 -4.40
N THR A 788 24.45 6.16 -4.53
CA THR A 788 23.53 6.83 -3.60
C THR A 788 22.25 7.28 -4.30
N PHE A 789 21.16 7.28 -3.56
CA PHE A 789 19.87 7.79 -4.06
C PHE A 789 19.88 9.33 -4.16
N PRO A 790 19.08 9.92 -5.07
CA PRO A 790 18.94 11.37 -5.14
C PRO A 790 18.44 11.96 -3.81
N VAL A 791 19.05 13.05 -3.36
CA VAL A 791 18.65 13.70 -2.09
C VAL A 791 17.38 14.53 -2.21
N ASN A 792 16.97 14.88 -3.44
CA ASN A 792 15.74 15.62 -3.72
C ASN A 792 15.32 15.50 -5.20
N ALA A 793 14.13 16.03 -5.52
CA ALA A 793 13.55 16.02 -6.86
C ALA A 793 14.41 16.73 -7.92
N ASN A 794 15.17 17.78 -7.57
CA ASN A 794 16.02 18.50 -8.53
C ASN A 794 17.21 17.65 -8.97
N GLU A 795 17.84 16.94 -8.03
CA GLU A 795 18.91 15.99 -8.38
C GLU A 795 18.36 14.83 -9.22
N ALA A 796 17.20 14.28 -8.82
CA ALA A 796 16.54 13.21 -9.57
C ALA A 796 16.24 13.65 -11.02
N GLU A 797 15.71 14.85 -11.21
CA GLU A 797 15.48 15.45 -12.54
C GLU A 797 16.78 15.63 -13.32
N ALA A 798 17.83 16.18 -12.71
CA ALA A 798 19.13 16.34 -13.36
C ALA A 798 19.71 14.99 -13.84
N ARG A 799 19.59 13.93 -13.03
CA ARG A 799 20.00 12.57 -13.41
C ARG A 799 19.21 12.06 -14.61
N ARG A 800 17.90 12.30 -14.68
CA ARG A 800 17.06 11.92 -15.85
C ARG A 800 17.44 12.70 -17.11
N VAL A 801 17.61 14.02 -17.01
CA VAL A 801 17.95 14.87 -18.16
C VAL A 801 19.32 14.50 -18.74
N ALA A 802 20.30 14.17 -17.88
CA ALA A 802 21.64 13.79 -18.32
C ALA A 802 21.69 12.50 -19.16
N ARG A 803 20.63 11.68 -19.15
CA ARG A 803 20.51 10.42 -19.91
C ARG A 803 20.06 10.63 -21.35
N PHE A 804 19.62 11.83 -21.73
CA PHE A 804 19.16 12.12 -23.07
C PHE A 804 20.08 13.13 -23.77
N TRP A 805 20.61 12.74 -24.92
CA TRP A 805 21.42 13.60 -25.77
C TRP A 805 20.66 13.94 -27.05
N THR A 806 20.58 15.23 -27.36
CA THR A 806 20.00 15.76 -28.62
C THR A 806 20.94 15.58 -29.83
N HIS A 807 21.97 14.75 -29.69
CA HIS A 807 22.99 14.42 -30.68
C HIS A 807 23.44 12.96 -30.46
N GLY A 808 24.45 12.50 -31.20
CA GLY A 808 24.98 11.12 -31.08
C GLY A 808 24.32 10.09 -32.00
N HIS A 809 23.44 10.56 -32.90
CA HIS A 809 22.89 9.79 -34.01
C HIS A 809 24.00 9.34 -34.99
N THR A 810 23.70 8.34 -35.82
CA THR A 810 24.59 7.81 -36.87
C THR A 810 24.50 8.69 -38.13
N PRO A 811 25.54 9.49 -38.47
CA PRO A 811 25.49 10.35 -39.64
C PRO A 811 25.79 9.59 -40.94
N GLY A 812 25.28 10.11 -42.05
CA GLY A 812 25.65 9.66 -43.41
C GLY A 812 24.60 8.80 -44.10
N PRO A 813 24.97 8.16 -45.23
CA PRO A 813 24.09 7.24 -45.96
C PRO A 813 23.68 6.06 -45.08
N MET A 814 22.39 5.76 -45.04
CA MET A 814 21.85 4.66 -44.23
C MET A 814 20.76 3.93 -45.00
N LEU A 815 20.91 2.61 -45.11
CA LEU A 815 19.87 1.71 -45.61
C LEU A 815 19.18 1.09 -44.41
N VAL A 816 17.85 1.16 -44.39
CA VAL A 816 17.04 0.58 -43.32
C VAL A 816 16.78 -0.91 -43.65
N PRO A 817 17.29 -1.85 -42.85
CA PRO A 817 16.98 -3.26 -43.05
C PRO A 817 15.48 -3.49 -42.87
N VAL A 818 14.87 -4.26 -43.78
CA VAL A 818 13.50 -4.74 -43.59
C VAL A 818 13.57 -6.00 -42.72
N GLU A 819 13.08 -5.89 -41.50
CA GLU A 819 12.95 -7.02 -40.59
C GLU A 819 11.47 -7.42 -40.47
N PRO A 820 11.16 -8.72 -40.36
CA PRO A 820 9.80 -9.15 -40.09
C PRO A 820 9.37 -8.66 -38.71
N THR A 821 8.18 -8.08 -38.62
CA THR A 821 7.57 -7.66 -37.37
C THR A 821 7.35 -8.87 -36.46
N ASN A 822 7.64 -8.75 -35.17
CA ASN A 822 7.36 -9.81 -34.20
C ASN A 822 5.84 -9.99 -34.09
N PRO A 823 5.27 -11.17 -34.44
CA PRO A 823 3.83 -11.38 -34.36
C PRO A 823 3.29 -11.29 -32.93
N ALA A 824 4.11 -11.55 -31.90
CA ALA A 824 3.72 -11.44 -30.51
C ALA A 824 3.77 -10.00 -29.98
N SER A 825 4.63 -9.14 -30.55
CA SER A 825 4.83 -7.75 -30.12
C SER A 825 4.91 -6.79 -31.31
N PRO A 826 3.83 -6.64 -32.09
CA PRO A 826 3.87 -5.90 -33.35
C PRO A 826 4.09 -4.39 -33.19
N THR A 827 3.86 -3.83 -32.00
CA THR A 827 4.05 -2.39 -31.72
C THR A 827 5.39 -2.08 -31.06
N THR A 828 6.21 -3.09 -30.74
CA THR A 828 7.48 -2.94 -30.04
C THR A 828 8.62 -3.64 -30.79
N LEU A 829 9.71 -2.91 -31.01
CA LEU A 829 10.99 -3.50 -31.39
C LEU A 829 11.66 -4.09 -30.14
N ASP A 830 11.75 -5.42 -30.05
CA ASP A 830 12.56 -6.10 -29.03
C ASP A 830 13.98 -6.29 -29.56
N LEU A 831 14.92 -5.47 -29.08
CA LEU A 831 16.32 -5.53 -29.50
C LEU A 831 16.98 -6.86 -29.13
N ARG A 832 16.41 -7.60 -28.18
CA ARG A 832 16.92 -8.91 -27.73
C ARG A 832 16.51 -10.02 -28.69
N TRP A 833 15.49 -9.79 -29.52
CA TRP A 833 15.03 -10.73 -30.54
C TRP A 833 15.71 -10.46 -31.89
N GLN A 834 16.33 -11.50 -32.47
CA GLN A 834 17.03 -11.44 -33.74
C GLN A 834 16.29 -12.31 -34.77
N PRO A 835 15.39 -11.72 -35.59
CA PRO A 835 14.74 -12.47 -36.67
C PRO A 835 15.74 -12.82 -37.78
N ILE A 836 15.54 -13.96 -38.44
CA ILE A 836 16.32 -14.32 -39.64
C ILE A 836 15.89 -13.38 -40.77
N ALA A 837 16.81 -12.53 -41.26
CA ALA A 837 16.53 -11.54 -42.29
C ALA A 837 16.09 -12.18 -43.62
N SER A 838 14.93 -11.79 -44.13
CA SER A 838 14.41 -12.23 -45.43
C SER A 838 14.88 -11.30 -46.56
N GLY A 839 16.18 -11.31 -46.87
CA GLY A 839 16.75 -10.69 -48.08
C GLY A 839 16.72 -9.15 -48.17
N VAL A 840 17.67 -8.58 -48.93
CA VAL A 840 17.74 -7.14 -49.23
C VAL A 840 16.96 -6.86 -50.51
N VAL A 841 15.93 -6.03 -50.47
CA VAL A 841 15.31 -5.49 -51.71
C VAL A 841 16.20 -4.35 -52.22
N GLN A 842 16.98 -4.60 -53.27
CA GLN A 842 17.64 -3.53 -54.02
C GLN A 842 16.61 -2.77 -54.87
N PRO A 843 16.78 -1.45 -55.06
CA PRO A 843 15.94 -0.71 -56.00
C PRO A 843 16.17 -1.25 -57.41
N VAL A 844 15.07 -1.56 -58.10
CA VAL A 844 15.07 -1.98 -59.51
C VAL A 844 15.79 -0.90 -60.32
N LYS A 845 16.98 -1.21 -60.85
CA LYS A 845 17.60 -0.41 -61.90
C LYS A 845 16.65 -0.47 -63.11
N ALA A 846 16.16 0.69 -63.53
CA ALA A 846 15.51 0.81 -64.84
C ALA A 846 16.52 0.44 -65.92
N GLU A 847 16.36 -0.73 -66.53
CA GLU A 847 17.11 -1.10 -67.74
C GLU A 847 16.67 -0.18 -68.88
N SER A 848 17.63 0.55 -69.44
CA SER A 848 17.46 1.33 -70.66
C SER A 848 17.29 0.37 -71.83
N THR A 849 16.10 0.34 -72.42
CA THR A 849 15.84 -0.27 -73.73
C THR A 849 16.60 0.48 -74.83
N THR A 850 17.75 -0.04 -75.24
CA THR A 850 18.36 0.24 -76.55
C THR A 850 17.79 -0.74 -77.58
N ILE A 851 17.10 -0.20 -78.58
CA ILE A 851 16.58 -0.90 -79.76
C ILE A 851 17.75 -1.17 -80.72
N PRO A 852 17.91 -2.38 -81.30
CA PRO A 852 18.85 -2.61 -82.38
C PRO A 852 18.21 -2.26 -83.73
N THR A 853 18.93 -1.48 -84.54
CA THR A 853 18.68 -1.29 -85.97
C THR A 853 19.31 -2.44 -86.76
N GLU A 854 18.52 -3.12 -87.58
CA GLU A 854 18.99 -3.86 -88.76
C GLU A 854 18.51 -3.10 -90.01
N ASP A 855 19.46 -2.94 -90.95
CA ASP A 855 19.46 -2.27 -92.28
C ASP A 855 19.28 -0.75 -92.38
#